data_AF-A0A2N9G101-F1
#
_entry.id   AF-A0A2N9G101-F1
#
_cell.length_a   1.000
_cell.length_b   1.000
_cell.length_c   1.000
_cell.angle_alpha   90.00
_cell.angle_beta   90.00
_cell.angle_gamma   90.00
#
_symmetry.space_group_name_H-M   'P 1'
#
loop_
_entity.id
_entity.type
_entity.pdbx_description
1 polymer ?
#
loop_
_entity_poly.entity_id
_entity_poly.type
_entity_poly.pdbx_seq_one_letter_code
_entity_poly.pdbx_strand_id
1 'polypeptide(L)'
;MQQSMKEDLANIIAPLMVRPITRWPFFAFLGGAMFCLLASSICHLLSCHSERVSYIMLRLDYAGIAALISTSFYPPVYYSFMCNPFFCNLYMGFITLMGIATVLVSLLPVFQTPEFRTVRASLFCAMGFSGIAPILHKLILFWGTPEILHTTGYEVLMGAFYGLGALVYATRIPERWMPGKFDIAGHSHQLFHVLVVAGAYTHYHAGSQTSDPMSKSSYRNKPCLCFINGFLFLGGALLLLLLLWTFLSFSNPFPNFEAKLNDPDSLNCAMGESETKHCDSPEKSFYDDPELSYSIEKPVKNWDAKRRDWLKHHPSLASGARDRILVVTGSQPFPCKNPIGDHLLLRLFKNKVDYCRIHGYEIFYNNAYLQPKMDSYWAKIPVVRAAMLAHPEVEWIWWVDSDAVFTDMEFKVPLERYKDHNLVVHGWPDMVYHTYNKSWTGLNAGVFLIRNCQWSMDLMHVWSHFGPNSPNYKRWGQILTSTFKDKPYPLPDDQSSLIYLLFKLRKKWGYKTYIESDYNLEGYWIELVKTYDNVTEGYIDMEIRAPTLRRRHAEKLSEYYAALREPYLEDVGYKSGNGRRPFVTHFTGCQQCSGNHNAMYVGDTCWNEMERALNFADNQVLRKYGFMHPDLLNSSLVSVVPFDYPA
;
A
#
# COMPACT_ATOMS: atom_id res chain seq x y z
N MET A 1 -29.11 6.63 -85.46
CA MET A 1 -27.92 5.82 -85.13
C MET A 1 -26.98 6.47 -84.11
N GLN A 2 -26.73 7.78 -84.19
CA GLN A 2 -25.78 8.48 -83.30
C GLN A 2 -26.30 8.70 -81.85
N GLN A 3 -27.62 8.64 -81.64
CA GLN A 3 -28.26 8.81 -80.34
C GLN A 3 -28.35 7.50 -79.54
N SER A 4 -28.63 6.37 -80.20
CA SER A 4 -28.59 5.04 -79.55
C SER A 4 -27.16 4.62 -79.19
N MET A 5 -26.16 4.91 -80.02
CA MET A 5 -24.76 4.67 -79.64
C MET A 5 -24.31 5.47 -78.41
N LYS A 6 -24.90 6.65 -78.16
CA LYS A 6 -24.63 7.44 -76.95
C LYS A 6 -25.30 6.85 -75.71
N GLU A 7 -26.52 6.34 -75.84
CA GLU A 7 -27.26 5.67 -74.76
C GLU A 7 -26.66 4.31 -74.43
N ASP A 8 -26.24 3.54 -75.43
CA ASP A 8 -25.59 2.25 -75.25
C ASP A 8 -24.18 2.41 -74.63
N LEU A 9 -23.43 3.44 -75.04
CA LEU A 9 -22.15 3.76 -74.42
C LEU A 9 -22.33 4.29 -72.98
N ALA A 10 -23.38 5.06 -72.69
CA ALA A 10 -23.71 5.51 -71.34
C ALA A 10 -24.12 4.34 -70.42
N ASN A 11 -24.89 3.37 -70.94
CA ASN A 11 -25.31 2.18 -70.22
C ASN A 11 -24.19 1.14 -70.01
N ILE A 12 -23.17 1.12 -70.89
CA ILE A 12 -21.97 0.28 -70.75
C ILE A 12 -20.95 0.92 -69.79
N ILE A 13 -20.85 2.26 -69.74
CA ILE A 13 -19.93 2.97 -68.84
C ILE A 13 -20.51 3.10 -67.42
N ALA A 14 -21.84 3.15 -67.25
CA ALA A 14 -22.49 3.30 -65.95
C ALA A 14 -22.07 2.25 -64.88
N PRO A 15 -21.95 0.94 -65.17
CA PRO A 15 -21.44 -0.03 -64.20
C PRO A 15 -19.91 -0.03 -64.05
N LEU A 16 -19.16 0.55 -65.00
CA LEU A 16 -17.70 0.70 -64.94
C LEU A 16 -17.24 1.87 -64.05
N MET A 17 -18.14 2.78 -63.67
CA MET A 17 -17.83 3.95 -62.82
C MET A 17 -18.25 3.81 -61.35
N VAL A 18 -18.90 2.70 -60.96
CA VAL A 18 -19.23 2.45 -59.54
C VAL A 18 -18.02 1.82 -58.86
N ARG A 19 -17.14 2.65 -58.29
CA ARG A 19 -16.11 2.15 -57.36
C ARG A 19 -16.84 1.46 -56.18
N PRO A 20 -16.58 0.18 -55.89
CA PRO A 20 -17.19 -0.48 -54.75
C PRO A 20 -16.79 0.26 -53.48
N ILE A 21 -17.79 0.66 -52.68
CA ILE A 21 -17.56 1.30 -51.38
C ILE A 21 -16.84 0.29 -50.49
N THR A 22 -15.65 0.65 -50.05
CA THR A 22 -14.78 -0.24 -49.26
C THR A 22 -15.28 -0.36 -47.83
N ARG A 23 -15.31 -1.58 -47.28
CA ARG A 23 -15.77 -1.87 -45.91
C ARG A 23 -14.67 -1.84 -44.85
N TRP A 24 -13.43 -1.50 -45.21
CA TRP A 24 -12.31 -1.44 -44.28
C TRP A 24 -12.57 -0.55 -43.04
N PRO A 25 -13.27 0.62 -43.11
CA PRO A 25 -13.49 1.45 -41.93
C PRO A 25 -14.35 0.72 -40.88
N PHE A 26 -15.33 -0.04 -41.35
CA PHE A 26 -16.21 -0.83 -40.51
C PHE A 26 -15.47 -2.01 -39.85
N PHE A 27 -14.61 -2.70 -40.59
CA PHE A 27 -13.76 -3.76 -40.01
C PHE A 27 -12.74 -3.21 -39.01
N ALA A 28 -12.19 -2.02 -39.26
CA ALA A 28 -11.30 -1.35 -38.32
C ALA A 28 -12.03 -1.00 -37.00
N PHE A 29 -13.27 -0.48 -37.10
CA PHE A 29 -14.12 -0.27 -35.94
C PHE A 29 -14.36 -1.58 -35.16
N LEU A 30 -14.80 -2.64 -35.83
CA LEU A 30 -15.03 -3.95 -35.20
C LEU A 30 -13.77 -4.49 -34.52
N GLY A 31 -12.61 -4.37 -35.16
CA GLY A 31 -11.33 -4.77 -34.56
C GLY A 31 -10.97 -3.98 -33.32
N GLY A 32 -11.12 -2.65 -33.36
CA GLY A 32 -10.89 -1.81 -32.17
C GLY A 32 -11.86 -2.11 -31.04
N ALA A 33 -13.14 -2.34 -31.35
CA ALA A 33 -14.14 -2.73 -30.35
C ALA A 33 -13.84 -4.10 -29.72
N MET A 34 -13.51 -5.11 -30.53
CA MET A 34 -13.13 -6.42 -30.03
C MET A 34 -11.86 -6.38 -29.17
N PHE A 35 -10.85 -5.64 -29.62
CA PHE A 35 -9.62 -5.44 -28.84
C PHE A 35 -9.91 -4.77 -27.50
N CYS A 36 -10.69 -3.69 -27.49
CA CYS A 36 -11.09 -3.01 -26.26
C CYS A 36 -11.81 -3.93 -25.27
N LEU A 37 -12.83 -4.66 -25.73
CA LEU A 37 -13.64 -5.54 -24.88
C LEU A 37 -12.83 -6.74 -24.37
N LEU A 38 -11.94 -7.29 -25.19
CA LEU A 38 -11.06 -8.39 -24.79
C LEU A 38 -10.02 -7.91 -23.77
N ALA A 39 -9.36 -6.78 -24.04
CA ALA A 39 -8.35 -6.21 -23.13
C ALA A 39 -8.96 -5.88 -21.76
N SER A 40 -10.14 -5.27 -21.75
CA SER A 40 -10.95 -5.03 -20.54
C SER A 40 -11.28 -6.32 -19.78
N SER A 41 -11.80 -7.34 -20.48
CA SER A 41 -12.19 -8.61 -19.86
C SER A 41 -10.99 -9.35 -19.24
N ILE A 42 -9.87 -9.42 -19.97
CA ILE A 42 -8.63 -10.04 -19.47
C ILE A 42 -8.09 -9.24 -18.28
N CYS A 43 -8.15 -7.91 -18.36
CA CYS A 43 -7.70 -7.05 -17.27
C CYS A 43 -8.46 -7.33 -15.99
N HIS A 44 -9.79 -7.28 -16.03
CA HIS A 44 -10.61 -7.52 -14.85
C HIS A 44 -10.53 -8.96 -14.33
N LEU A 45 -10.26 -9.94 -15.20
CA LEU A 45 -10.04 -11.32 -14.79
C LEU A 45 -8.70 -11.51 -14.06
N LEU A 46 -7.63 -10.87 -14.52
CA LEU A 46 -6.26 -11.06 -14.03
C LEU A 46 -5.79 -9.99 -13.03
N SER A 47 -6.62 -8.97 -12.75
CA SER A 47 -6.29 -7.86 -11.85
C SER A 47 -5.94 -8.29 -10.42
N CYS A 48 -6.41 -9.46 -9.97
CA CYS A 48 -6.13 -10.02 -8.64
C CYS A 48 -4.90 -10.93 -8.59
N HIS A 49 -4.26 -11.24 -9.73
CA HIS A 49 -3.18 -12.23 -9.79
C HIS A 49 -1.89 -11.75 -9.11
N SER A 50 -1.40 -10.56 -9.47
CA SER A 50 -0.24 -9.92 -8.84
C SER A 50 -0.20 -8.44 -9.20
N GLU A 51 0.50 -7.62 -8.40
CA GLU A 51 0.64 -6.17 -8.66
C GLU A 51 1.18 -5.90 -10.07
N ARG A 52 2.20 -6.64 -10.50
CA ARG A 52 2.79 -6.52 -11.84
C ARG A 52 1.80 -6.85 -12.95
N VAL A 53 1.03 -7.94 -12.81
CA VAL A 53 0.05 -8.33 -13.82
C VAL A 53 -1.10 -7.32 -13.86
N SER A 54 -1.63 -6.94 -12.70
CA SER A 54 -2.65 -5.90 -12.56
C SER A 54 -2.23 -4.59 -13.24
N TYR A 55 -0.99 -4.17 -13.01
CA TYR A 55 -0.41 -2.97 -13.61
C TYR A 55 -0.31 -3.03 -15.14
N ILE A 56 0.22 -4.13 -15.70
CA ILE A 56 0.34 -4.30 -17.16
C ILE A 56 -1.05 -4.37 -17.79
N MET A 57 -1.97 -5.11 -17.17
CA MET A 57 -3.33 -5.29 -17.67
C MET A 57 -4.13 -3.99 -17.67
N LEU A 58 -4.01 -3.17 -16.63
CA LEU A 58 -4.68 -1.87 -16.58
C LEU A 58 -4.21 -0.93 -17.69
N ARG A 59 -2.94 -0.99 -18.07
CA ARG A 59 -2.41 -0.23 -19.22
C ARG A 59 -2.97 -0.72 -20.55
N LEU A 60 -3.09 -2.04 -20.72
CA LEU A 60 -3.69 -2.62 -21.91
C LEU A 60 -5.18 -2.26 -22.04
N ASP A 61 -5.90 -2.18 -20.92
CA ASP A 61 -7.29 -1.75 -20.88
C ASP A 61 -7.45 -0.29 -21.36
N TYR A 62 -6.60 0.63 -20.87
CA TYR A 62 -6.59 2.03 -21.35
C TYR A 62 -6.22 2.14 -22.83
N ALA A 63 -5.29 1.33 -23.32
CA ALA A 63 -4.99 1.26 -24.75
C ALA A 63 -6.20 0.76 -25.57
N GLY A 64 -6.97 -0.17 -25.01
CA GLY A 64 -8.24 -0.65 -25.55
C GLY A 64 -9.25 0.48 -25.78
N ILE A 65 -9.47 1.31 -24.76
CA ILE A 65 -10.40 2.46 -24.85
C ILE A 65 -9.96 3.44 -25.95
N ALA A 66 -8.67 3.77 -26.00
CA ALA A 66 -8.14 4.68 -27.03
C ALA A 66 -8.30 4.11 -28.45
N ALA A 67 -8.08 2.80 -28.61
CA ALA A 67 -8.28 2.11 -29.88
C ALA A 67 -9.75 2.13 -30.31
N LEU A 68 -10.69 1.83 -29.40
CA LEU A 68 -12.13 1.88 -29.67
C LEU A 68 -12.56 3.28 -30.12
N ILE A 69 -12.17 4.33 -29.39
CA ILE A 69 -12.55 5.72 -29.75
C ILE A 69 -11.98 6.07 -31.13
N SER A 70 -10.73 5.70 -31.41
CA SER A 70 -10.09 6.05 -32.68
C SER A 70 -10.77 5.36 -33.87
N THR A 71 -10.98 4.05 -33.78
CA THR A 71 -11.55 3.29 -34.90
C THR A 71 -13.04 3.52 -35.08
N SER A 72 -13.76 3.94 -34.04
CA SER A 72 -15.18 4.26 -34.15
C SER A 72 -15.46 5.54 -34.93
N PHE A 73 -14.47 6.41 -35.09
CA PHE A 73 -14.54 7.59 -35.97
C PHE A 73 -14.39 7.23 -37.45
N TYR A 74 -13.76 6.10 -37.79
CA TYR A 74 -13.45 5.80 -39.18
C TYR A 74 -14.70 5.59 -40.05
N PRO A 75 -15.71 4.78 -39.66
CA PRO A 75 -16.94 4.65 -40.47
C PRO A 75 -17.69 5.98 -40.68
N PRO A 76 -18.08 6.74 -39.64
CA PRO A 76 -18.88 7.95 -39.84
C PRO A 76 -18.12 9.03 -40.61
N VAL A 77 -16.81 9.20 -40.37
CA VAL A 77 -16.00 10.19 -41.10
C VAL A 77 -15.78 9.75 -42.54
N TYR A 78 -15.39 8.49 -42.77
CA TYR A 78 -15.09 8.00 -44.12
C TYR A 78 -16.32 8.07 -45.02
N TYR A 79 -17.46 7.55 -44.57
CA TYR A 79 -18.67 7.54 -45.40
C TYR A 79 -19.29 8.94 -45.57
N SER A 80 -19.15 9.84 -44.59
CA SER A 80 -19.67 11.20 -44.71
C SER A 80 -18.82 12.11 -45.61
N PHE A 81 -17.50 11.88 -45.64
CA PHE A 81 -16.56 12.74 -46.37
C PHE A 81 -15.85 12.02 -47.53
N MET A 82 -16.30 10.83 -47.96
CA MET A 82 -15.67 10.09 -49.07
C MET A 82 -15.58 10.90 -50.37
N CYS A 83 -16.53 11.82 -50.60
CA CYS A 83 -16.55 12.72 -51.75
C CYS A 83 -15.68 13.98 -51.55
N ASN A 84 -15.17 14.21 -50.34
CA ASN A 84 -14.30 15.34 -49.96
C ASN A 84 -13.00 14.81 -49.31
N PRO A 85 -12.02 14.35 -50.11
CA PRO A 85 -10.85 13.64 -49.61
C PRO A 85 -10.00 14.43 -48.61
N PHE A 86 -9.94 15.75 -48.75
CA PHE A 86 -9.21 16.62 -47.82
C PHE A 86 -9.74 16.50 -46.39
N PHE A 87 -11.04 16.72 -46.19
CA PHE A 87 -11.66 16.68 -44.86
C PHE A 87 -11.73 15.25 -44.30
N CYS A 88 -11.94 14.26 -45.16
CA CYS A 88 -11.86 12.85 -44.79
C CYS A 88 -10.50 12.50 -44.19
N ASN A 89 -9.41 12.84 -44.89
CA ASN A 89 -8.05 12.57 -44.42
C ASN A 89 -7.66 13.43 -43.21
N LEU A 90 -8.13 14.67 -43.13
CA LEU A 90 -7.87 15.55 -41.99
C LEU A 90 -8.46 14.97 -40.70
N TYR A 91 -9.74 14.63 -40.69
CA TYR A 91 -10.41 14.12 -39.48
C TYR A 91 -9.93 12.71 -39.11
N MET A 92 -9.76 11.81 -40.08
CA MET A 92 -9.21 10.48 -39.80
C MET A 92 -7.74 10.55 -39.34
N GLY A 93 -6.91 11.39 -39.97
CA GLY A 93 -5.53 11.60 -39.55
C GLY A 93 -5.42 12.18 -38.15
N PHE A 94 -6.23 13.20 -37.84
CA PHE A 94 -6.28 13.82 -36.52
C PHE A 94 -6.64 12.82 -35.42
N ILE A 95 -7.74 12.06 -35.58
CA ILE A 95 -8.14 11.10 -34.54
C ILE A 95 -7.13 9.95 -34.42
N THR A 96 -6.51 9.51 -35.52
CA THR A 96 -5.46 8.48 -35.49
C THR A 96 -4.23 8.97 -34.72
N LEU A 97 -3.77 10.19 -34.98
CA LEU A 97 -2.63 10.79 -34.27
C LEU A 97 -2.92 10.99 -32.79
N MET A 98 -4.11 11.49 -32.45
CA MET A 98 -4.57 11.61 -31.06
C MET A 98 -4.67 10.25 -30.36
N GLY A 99 -5.16 9.23 -31.07
CA GLY A 99 -5.20 7.85 -30.58
C GLY A 99 -3.82 7.28 -30.28
N ILE A 100 -2.87 7.44 -31.21
CA ILE A 100 -1.47 7.03 -31.01
C ILE A 100 -0.86 7.77 -29.82
N ALA A 101 -1.03 9.09 -29.75
CA ALA A 101 -0.53 9.89 -28.62
C ALA A 101 -1.11 9.40 -27.29
N THR A 102 -2.41 9.10 -27.24
CA THR A 102 -3.09 8.63 -26.03
C THR A 102 -2.64 7.23 -25.63
N VAL A 103 -2.42 6.33 -26.59
CA VAL A 103 -1.83 5.00 -26.34
C VAL A 103 -0.40 5.14 -25.82
N LEU A 104 0.44 5.97 -26.43
CA LEU A 104 1.81 6.19 -25.96
C LEU A 104 1.84 6.75 -24.54
N VAL A 105 1.06 7.77 -24.25
CA VAL A 105 0.93 8.34 -22.90
C VAL A 105 0.37 7.31 -21.90
N SER A 106 -0.54 6.43 -22.34
CA SER A 106 -1.12 5.39 -21.47
C SER A 106 -0.17 4.21 -21.20
N LEU A 107 0.71 3.87 -22.15
CA LEU A 107 1.64 2.76 -22.03
C LEU A 107 2.99 3.14 -21.41
N LEU A 108 3.40 4.41 -21.49
CA LEU A 108 4.67 4.90 -20.97
C LEU A 108 4.63 5.09 -19.43
N PRO A 109 5.58 4.53 -18.66
CA PRO A 109 5.55 4.58 -17.20
C PRO A 109 5.59 6.00 -16.62
N VAL A 110 6.33 6.91 -17.29
CA VAL A 110 6.52 8.31 -16.84
C VAL A 110 5.20 9.05 -16.72
N PHE A 111 4.26 8.82 -17.64
CA PHE A 111 2.98 9.51 -17.66
C PHE A 111 1.91 8.88 -16.77
N GLN A 112 2.27 7.86 -15.97
CA GLN A 112 1.36 7.20 -15.03
C GLN A 112 1.45 7.75 -13.60
N THR A 113 2.40 8.65 -13.31
CA THR A 113 2.45 9.30 -12.00
C THR A 113 1.14 10.08 -11.73
N PRO A 114 0.78 10.28 -10.45
CA PRO A 114 -0.42 11.05 -10.08
C PRO A 114 -0.46 12.45 -10.70
N GLU A 115 0.71 13.05 -10.97
CA GLU A 115 0.86 14.38 -11.57
C GLU A 115 0.27 14.46 -12.99
N PHE A 116 0.39 13.39 -13.78
CA PHE A 116 -0.11 13.34 -15.16
C PHE A 116 -1.56 12.83 -15.27
N ARG A 117 -2.25 12.62 -14.14
CA ARG A 117 -3.64 12.12 -14.14
C ARG A 117 -4.59 13.03 -14.91
N THR A 118 -4.44 14.35 -14.76
CA THR A 118 -5.21 15.37 -15.49
C THR A 118 -4.90 15.34 -16.98
N VAL A 119 -3.63 15.16 -17.35
CA VAL A 119 -3.20 15.03 -18.74
C VAL A 119 -3.85 13.81 -19.41
N ARG A 120 -3.80 12.64 -18.76
CA ARG A 120 -4.44 11.41 -19.28
C ARG A 120 -5.94 11.59 -19.47
N ALA A 121 -6.65 12.10 -18.46
CA ALA A 121 -8.08 12.35 -18.56
C ALA A 121 -8.42 13.36 -19.68
N SER A 122 -7.62 14.43 -19.80
CA SER A 122 -7.82 15.45 -20.84
C SER A 122 -7.67 14.91 -22.26
N LEU A 123 -6.75 13.95 -22.49
CA LEU A 123 -6.56 13.31 -23.79
C LEU A 123 -7.78 12.48 -24.22
N PHE A 124 -8.31 11.63 -23.32
CA PHE A 124 -9.53 10.87 -23.59
C PHE A 124 -10.74 11.78 -23.82
N CYS A 125 -10.88 12.85 -23.02
CA CYS A 125 -11.94 13.84 -23.24
C CYS A 125 -11.78 14.56 -24.58
N ALA A 126 -10.55 14.99 -24.94
CA ALA A 126 -10.27 15.67 -26.19
C ALA A 126 -10.57 14.78 -27.41
N MET A 127 -10.21 13.49 -27.35
CA MET A 127 -10.58 12.52 -28.38
C MET A 127 -12.10 12.42 -28.54
N GLY A 128 -12.85 12.26 -27.45
CA GLY A 128 -14.30 12.17 -27.49
C GLY A 128 -14.96 13.44 -28.05
N PHE A 129 -14.58 14.63 -27.56
CA PHE A 129 -15.15 15.90 -28.00
C PHE A 129 -14.76 16.28 -29.43
N SER A 130 -13.63 15.79 -29.93
CA SER A 130 -13.21 16.05 -31.31
C SER A 130 -14.23 15.59 -32.35
N GLY A 131 -15.10 14.64 -32.01
CA GLY A 131 -16.19 14.15 -32.87
C GLY A 131 -17.26 15.19 -33.18
N ILE A 132 -17.38 16.26 -32.38
CA ILE A 132 -18.37 17.32 -32.62
C ILE A 132 -18.06 18.06 -33.94
N ALA A 133 -16.78 18.30 -34.23
CA ALA A 133 -16.36 19.04 -35.42
C ALA A 133 -16.78 18.38 -36.75
N PRO A 134 -16.48 17.08 -37.02
CA PRO A 134 -16.93 16.43 -38.25
C PRO A 134 -18.45 16.29 -38.33
N ILE A 135 -19.15 16.13 -37.20
CA ILE A 135 -20.62 16.08 -37.18
C ILE A 135 -21.23 17.41 -37.61
N LEU A 136 -20.78 18.53 -37.02
CA LEU A 136 -21.24 19.87 -37.41
C LEU A 136 -20.89 20.18 -38.87
N HIS A 137 -19.69 19.83 -39.30
CA HIS A 137 -19.27 20.05 -40.69
C HIS A 137 -20.12 19.24 -41.68
N LYS A 138 -20.44 17.98 -41.36
CA LYS A 138 -21.37 17.16 -42.14
C LYS A 138 -22.76 17.80 -42.23
N LEU A 139 -23.30 18.29 -41.11
CA LEU A 139 -24.61 18.94 -41.07
C LEU A 139 -24.68 20.23 -41.90
N ILE A 140 -23.58 21.01 -41.92
CA ILE A 140 -23.48 22.24 -42.71
C ILE A 140 -23.38 21.91 -44.21
N LEU A 141 -22.53 20.95 -44.59
CA LEU A 141 -22.29 20.63 -46.00
C LEU A 141 -23.51 20.05 -46.71
N PHE A 142 -24.30 19.26 -46.00
CA PHE A 142 -25.41 18.51 -46.56
C PHE A 142 -26.73 18.89 -45.91
N TRP A 143 -26.89 20.17 -45.62
CA TRP A 143 -28.09 20.72 -45.04
C TRP A 143 -29.33 20.34 -45.85
N GLY A 144 -30.36 19.80 -45.18
CA GLY A 144 -31.65 19.45 -45.80
C GLY A 144 -31.81 18.01 -46.31
N THR A 145 -30.80 17.14 -46.19
CA THR A 145 -30.95 15.71 -46.55
C THR A 145 -31.39 14.84 -45.36
N PRO A 146 -32.50 14.08 -45.45
CA PRO A 146 -33.04 13.32 -44.32
C PRO A 146 -32.15 12.17 -43.84
N GLU A 147 -31.36 11.56 -44.73
CA GLU A 147 -30.44 10.46 -44.40
C GLU A 147 -29.33 10.90 -43.43
N ILE A 148 -28.93 12.17 -43.49
CA ILE A 148 -27.88 12.73 -42.64
C ILE A 148 -28.40 13.04 -41.25
N LEU A 149 -29.65 13.48 -41.12
CA LEU A 149 -30.30 13.61 -39.82
C LEU A 149 -30.42 12.25 -39.12
N HIS A 150 -30.74 11.20 -39.88
CA HIS A 150 -30.81 9.84 -39.37
C HIS A 150 -29.46 9.31 -38.86
N THR A 151 -28.39 9.44 -39.66
CA THR A 151 -27.04 9.03 -39.23
C THR A 151 -26.50 9.87 -38.09
N THR A 152 -26.80 11.18 -38.07
CA THR A 152 -26.45 12.08 -36.96
C THR A 152 -27.17 11.69 -35.66
N GLY A 153 -28.43 11.24 -35.75
CA GLY A 153 -29.17 10.72 -34.59
C GLY A 153 -28.45 9.55 -33.91
N TYR A 154 -27.90 8.61 -34.70
CA TYR A 154 -27.10 7.52 -34.16
C TYR A 154 -25.79 7.99 -33.53
N GLU A 155 -25.09 8.95 -34.16
CA GLU A 155 -23.85 9.53 -33.62
C GLU A 155 -24.07 10.26 -32.29
N VAL A 156 -25.20 10.98 -32.17
CA VAL A 156 -25.60 11.65 -30.91
C VAL A 156 -25.98 10.64 -29.83
N LEU A 157 -26.76 9.61 -30.17
CA LEU A 157 -27.16 8.56 -29.23
C LEU A 157 -25.95 7.80 -28.67
N MET A 158 -25.03 7.46 -29.56
CA MET A 158 -23.73 6.87 -29.24
C MET A 158 -22.90 7.79 -28.33
N GLY A 159 -22.77 9.08 -28.67
CA GLY A 159 -22.09 10.06 -27.84
C GLY A 159 -22.73 10.18 -26.44
N ALA A 160 -24.06 10.07 -26.35
CA ALA A 160 -24.78 10.06 -25.09
C ALA A 160 -24.45 8.82 -24.25
N PHE A 161 -24.37 7.62 -24.84
CA PHE A 161 -23.97 6.41 -24.10
C PHE A 161 -22.55 6.51 -23.56
N TYR A 162 -21.58 6.94 -24.37
CA TYR A 162 -20.20 7.11 -23.89
C TYR A 162 -20.09 8.22 -22.84
N GLY A 163 -20.76 9.35 -23.05
CA GLY A 163 -20.76 10.48 -22.11
C GLY A 163 -21.40 10.11 -20.77
N LEU A 164 -22.55 9.43 -20.79
CA LEU A 164 -23.22 8.94 -19.59
C LEU A 164 -22.35 7.88 -18.88
N GLY A 165 -21.73 6.98 -19.62
CA GLY A 165 -20.81 5.98 -19.06
C GLY A 165 -19.65 6.65 -18.33
N ALA A 166 -18.97 7.59 -18.99
CA ALA A 166 -17.87 8.34 -18.40
C ALA A 166 -18.30 9.12 -17.14
N LEU A 167 -19.49 9.73 -17.17
CA LEU A 167 -20.05 10.45 -16.03
C LEU A 167 -20.33 9.51 -14.86
N VAL A 168 -20.98 8.37 -15.10
CA VAL A 168 -21.29 7.35 -14.10
C VAL A 168 -19.99 6.82 -13.46
N TYR A 169 -19.00 6.46 -14.29
CA TYR A 169 -17.68 6.02 -13.84
C TYR A 169 -16.95 7.08 -12.99
N ALA A 170 -16.94 8.34 -13.43
CA ALA A 170 -16.24 9.41 -12.73
C ALA A 170 -16.92 9.78 -11.39
N THR A 171 -18.25 9.76 -11.36
CA THR A 171 -19.04 10.14 -10.18
C THR A 171 -19.21 9.01 -9.16
N ARG A 172 -18.92 7.76 -9.57
CA ARG A 172 -19.05 6.52 -8.77
C ARG A 172 -20.47 6.29 -8.26
N ILE A 173 -21.47 6.60 -9.08
CA ILE A 173 -22.89 6.42 -8.75
C ILE A 173 -23.35 5.08 -9.36
N PRO A 174 -24.08 4.22 -8.64
CA PRO A 174 -24.79 4.46 -7.37
C PRO A 174 -24.05 4.03 -6.09
N GLU A 175 -22.88 3.40 -6.17
CA GLU A 175 -22.16 2.89 -4.98
C GLU A 175 -21.72 4.00 -4.02
N ARG A 176 -21.56 5.23 -4.52
CA ARG A 176 -21.35 6.42 -3.70
C ARG A 176 -22.54 6.77 -2.82
N TRP A 177 -23.77 6.46 -3.25
CA TRP A 177 -24.99 6.76 -2.50
C TRP A 177 -25.35 5.64 -1.51
N MET A 178 -25.04 4.39 -1.84
CA MET A 178 -25.27 3.25 -0.95
C MET A 178 -24.04 2.32 -0.94
N PRO A 179 -22.99 2.68 -0.18
CA PRO A 179 -21.81 1.83 0.00
C PRO A 179 -22.20 0.45 0.54
N GLY A 180 -21.59 -0.63 0.04
CA GLY A 180 -21.88 -2.00 0.47
C GLY A 180 -23.06 -2.69 -0.24
N LYS A 181 -23.94 -1.95 -0.92
CA LYS A 181 -25.10 -2.54 -1.62
C LYS A 181 -24.82 -2.96 -3.06
N PHE A 182 -23.83 -2.35 -3.71
CA PHE A 182 -23.52 -2.55 -5.12
C PHE A 182 -22.18 -3.28 -5.35
N ASP A 183 -21.63 -3.92 -4.32
CA ASP A 183 -20.28 -4.49 -4.35
C ASP A 183 -20.13 -5.61 -5.39
N ILE A 184 -21.20 -6.37 -5.65
CA ILE A 184 -21.20 -7.49 -6.61
C ILE A 184 -21.86 -7.11 -7.94
N ALA A 185 -22.93 -6.31 -7.89
CA ALA A 185 -23.71 -5.97 -9.08
C ALA A 185 -24.25 -4.54 -9.01
N GLY A 186 -24.24 -3.86 -10.16
CA GLY A 186 -24.84 -2.54 -10.35
C GLY A 186 -23.96 -1.36 -9.91
N HIS A 187 -22.69 -1.58 -9.57
CA HIS A 187 -21.74 -0.49 -9.33
C HIS A 187 -21.39 0.25 -10.63
N SER A 188 -20.94 1.49 -10.50
CA SER A 188 -20.69 2.42 -11.60
C SER A 188 -19.79 1.83 -12.69
N HIS A 189 -18.75 1.08 -12.31
CA HIS A 189 -17.84 0.45 -13.26
C HIS A 189 -18.52 -0.62 -14.12
N GLN A 190 -19.49 -1.37 -13.57
CA GLN A 190 -20.28 -2.34 -14.34
C GLN A 190 -21.27 -1.63 -15.27
N LEU A 191 -21.92 -0.56 -14.77
CA LEU A 191 -22.80 0.28 -15.58
C LEU A 191 -22.04 0.96 -16.73
N PHE A 192 -20.81 1.39 -16.49
CA PHE A 192 -19.90 1.91 -17.50
C PHE A 192 -19.67 0.90 -18.63
N HIS A 193 -19.31 -0.35 -18.29
CA HIS A 193 -19.12 -1.41 -19.29
C HIS A 193 -20.39 -1.67 -20.12
N VAL A 194 -21.56 -1.70 -19.48
CA VAL A 194 -22.85 -1.84 -20.19
C VAL A 194 -23.06 -0.70 -21.19
N LEU A 195 -22.77 0.54 -20.79
CA LEU A 195 -22.90 1.72 -21.66
C LEU A 195 -21.87 1.73 -22.80
N VAL A 196 -20.65 1.26 -22.57
CA VAL A 196 -19.63 1.08 -23.63
C VAL A 196 -20.09 0.07 -24.68
N VAL A 197 -20.67 -1.06 -24.25
CA VAL A 197 -21.24 -2.07 -25.18
C VAL A 197 -22.45 -1.50 -25.93
N ALA A 198 -23.34 -0.78 -25.26
CA ALA A 198 -24.48 -0.12 -25.91
C ALA A 198 -24.02 0.91 -26.95
N GLY A 199 -23.02 1.73 -26.62
CA GLY A 199 -22.40 2.68 -27.54
C GLY A 199 -21.78 1.98 -28.76
N ALA A 200 -20.97 0.93 -28.55
CA ALA A 200 -20.39 0.15 -29.65
C ALA A 200 -21.48 -0.52 -30.52
N TYR A 201 -22.56 -1.01 -29.92
CA TYR A 201 -23.69 -1.58 -30.66
C TYR A 201 -24.42 -0.54 -31.51
N THR A 202 -24.61 0.68 -31.01
CA THR A 202 -25.18 1.78 -31.81
C THR A 202 -24.27 2.15 -32.99
N HIS A 203 -22.95 2.18 -32.79
CA HIS A 203 -21.97 2.36 -33.87
C HIS A 203 -22.07 1.25 -34.92
N TYR A 204 -22.19 0.00 -34.50
CA TYR A 204 -22.35 -1.15 -35.39
C TYR A 204 -23.61 -1.03 -36.24
N HIS A 205 -24.75 -0.68 -35.62
CA HIS A 205 -26.03 -0.55 -36.30
C HIS A 205 -26.07 0.63 -37.27
N ALA A 206 -25.40 1.75 -36.94
CA ALA A 206 -25.24 2.87 -37.85
C ALA A 206 -24.32 2.49 -39.04
N GLY A 207 -23.19 1.86 -38.75
CA GLY A 207 -22.21 1.43 -39.74
C GLY A 207 -22.77 0.40 -40.73
N SER A 208 -23.54 -0.58 -40.26
CA SER A 208 -24.16 -1.60 -41.10
C SER A 208 -25.12 -0.97 -42.12
N GLN A 209 -25.99 -0.05 -41.67
CA GLN A 209 -26.92 0.66 -42.55
C GLN A 209 -26.22 1.55 -43.59
N THR A 210 -25.10 2.19 -43.23
CA THR A 210 -24.31 3.00 -44.18
C THR A 210 -23.49 2.17 -45.17
N SER A 211 -23.24 0.88 -44.88
CA SER A 211 -22.37 0.00 -45.67
C SER A 211 -23.09 -0.90 -46.70
N ASP A 212 -24.43 -0.86 -46.74
CA ASP A 212 -25.27 -1.59 -47.69
C ASP A 212 -26.11 -0.62 -48.56
N PRO A 213 -25.60 -0.19 -49.73
CA PRO A 213 -26.43 0.39 -50.76
C PRO A 213 -27.06 -0.76 -51.57
N MET A 214 -28.39 -0.90 -51.49
CA MET A 214 -29.25 -1.89 -52.18
C MET A 214 -29.29 -3.32 -51.60
N SER A 215 -30.30 -3.57 -50.76
CA SER A 215 -30.83 -4.92 -50.51
C SER A 215 -32.36 -4.89 -50.36
N LYS A 216 -33.05 -4.61 -51.46
CA LYS A 216 -34.33 -5.26 -51.77
C LYS A 216 -34.11 -6.16 -52.98
N SER A 217 -33.47 -7.31 -52.80
CA SER A 217 -33.62 -8.46 -53.71
C SER A 217 -32.95 -9.71 -53.14
N SER A 218 -33.80 -10.67 -52.78
CA SER A 218 -33.61 -12.13 -52.88
C SER A 218 -32.27 -12.75 -52.44
N TYR A 219 -32.30 -13.33 -51.24
CA TYR A 219 -31.29 -14.29 -50.76
C TYR A 219 -31.21 -15.51 -51.69
N ARG A 220 -30.03 -15.78 -52.24
CA ARG A 220 -29.69 -17.09 -52.79
C ARG A 220 -28.33 -17.55 -52.24
N ASN A 221 -28.37 -18.64 -51.48
CA ASN A 221 -27.27 -19.29 -50.78
C ASN A 221 -26.00 -19.45 -51.65
N LYS A 222 -24.85 -19.00 -51.11
CA LYS A 222 -23.53 -19.55 -51.42
C LYS A 222 -22.76 -19.78 -50.10
N PRO A 223 -22.03 -20.90 -49.96
CA PRO A 223 -21.40 -21.28 -48.71
C PRO A 223 -20.08 -20.52 -48.47
N CYS A 224 -19.89 -20.12 -47.21
CA CYS A 224 -18.63 -19.99 -46.47
C CYS A 224 -17.50 -19.10 -47.06
N LEU A 225 -17.46 -17.83 -46.64
CA LEU A 225 -16.25 -16.99 -46.61
C LEU A 225 -16.01 -16.32 -45.22
N CYS A 226 -16.75 -16.73 -44.18
CA CYS A 226 -16.65 -16.15 -42.83
C CYS A 226 -15.56 -16.82 -41.97
N PHE A 227 -15.28 -18.10 -42.18
CA PHE A 227 -14.31 -18.84 -41.36
C PHE A 227 -12.85 -18.47 -41.66
N ILE A 228 -12.48 -18.27 -42.93
CA ILE A 228 -11.09 -17.93 -43.32
C ILE A 228 -10.73 -16.50 -42.90
N ASN A 229 -11.67 -15.56 -43.02
CA ASN A 229 -11.48 -14.18 -42.56
C ASN A 229 -11.43 -14.07 -41.03
N GLY A 230 -12.20 -14.89 -40.30
CA GLY A 230 -12.14 -14.96 -38.84
C GLY A 230 -10.78 -15.44 -38.31
N PHE A 231 -10.18 -16.46 -38.93
CA PHE A 231 -8.86 -16.98 -38.52
C PHE A 231 -7.69 -16.03 -38.85
N LEU A 232 -7.71 -15.38 -40.02
CA LEU A 232 -6.74 -14.33 -40.37
C LEU A 232 -6.84 -13.12 -39.42
N PHE A 233 -8.06 -12.81 -38.95
CA PHE A 233 -8.34 -11.69 -38.05
C PHE A 233 -8.00 -11.97 -36.59
N LEU A 234 -8.34 -13.16 -36.06
CA LEU A 234 -7.87 -13.63 -34.75
C LEU A 234 -6.35 -13.74 -34.74
N GLY A 235 -5.74 -14.26 -35.81
CA GLY A 235 -4.29 -14.30 -35.98
C GLY A 235 -3.66 -12.91 -35.96
N GLY A 236 -4.24 -11.92 -36.67
CA GLY A 236 -3.76 -10.54 -36.68
C GLY A 236 -3.91 -9.82 -35.33
N ALA A 237 -5.03 -10.02 -34.63
CA ALA A 237 -5.25 -9.47 -33.29
C ALA A 237 -4.31 -10.11 -32.25
N LEU A 238 -4.09 -11.43 -32.35
CA LEU A 238 -3.13 -12.15 -31.51
C LEU A 238 -1.69 -11.70 -31.81
N LEU A 239 -1.35 -11.47 -33.08
CA LEU A 239 -0.03 -10.97 -33.50
C LEU A 239 0.21 -9.55 -32.99
N LEU A 240 -0.79 -8.66 -33.05
CA LEU A 240 -0.73 -7.32 -32.48
C LEU A 240 -0.58 -7.35 -30.95
N LEU A 241 -1.33 -8.22 -30.26
CA LEU A 241 -1.18 -8.48 -28.83
C LEU A 241 0.21 -9.01 -28.48
N LEU A 242 0.75 -9.94 -29.27
CA LEU A 242 2.09 -10.51 -29.09
C LEU A 242 3.19 -9.50 -29.39
N LEU A 243 3.03 -8.66 -30.41
CA LEU A 243 3.95 -7.57 -30.74
C LEU A 243 3.91 -6.46 -29.68
N LEU A 244 2.73 -6.16 -29.11
CA LEU A 244 2.61 -5.27 -27.96
C LEU A 244 3.23 -5.89 -26.71
N TRP A 245 3.04 -7.20 -26.50
CA TRP A 245 3.60 -7.95 -25.38
C TRP A 245 5.13 -7.99 -25.44
N THR A 246 5.72 -8.24 -26.61
CA THR A 246 7.17 -8.19 -26.79
C THR A 246 7.68 -6.75 -26.66
N PHE A 247 7.01 -5.76 -27.26
CA PHE A 247 7.38 -4.36 -27.10
C PHE A 247 7.31 -3.89 -25.64
N LEU A 248 6.31 -4.31 -24.85
CA LEU A 248 6.19 -4.01 -23.42
C LEU A 248 7.17 -4.82 -22.54
N SER A 249 7.57 -6.00 -23.00
CA SER A 249 8.61 -6.81 -22.32
C SER A 249 10.01 -6.21 -22.49
N PHE A 250 10.27 -5.55 -23.63
CA PHE A 250 11.54 -4.87 -23.93
C PHE A 250 11.56 -3.37 -23.56
N SER A 251 10.41 -2.70 -23.57
CA SER A 251 10.27 -1.26 -23.25
C SER A 251 9.92 -1.04 -21.78
N ASN A 252 10.69 -1.66 -20.89
CA ASN A 252 10.79 -1.18 -19.52
C ASN A 252 11.84 -0.07 -19.49
N PRO A 253 11.49 1.22 -19.36
CA PRO A 253 12.24 2.05 -18.48
C PRO A 253 11.74 1.70 -17.07
N PHE A 254 12.43 0.77 -16.43
CA PHE A 254 12.68 1.03 -15.01
C PHE A 254 13.37 2.40 -14.96
N PRO A 255 13.17 3.22 -13.91
CA PRO A 255 14.24 4.15 -13.58
C PRO A 255 15.50 3.28 -13.48
N ASN A 256 16.47 3.53 -14.35
CA ASN A 256 17.79 2.92 -14.25
C ASN A 256 18.32 3.29 -12.85
N PHE A 257 18.08 2.44 -11.87
CA PHE A 257 18.84 2.47 -10.64
C PHE A 257 20.33 2.21 -10.97
N GLU A 258 20.60 1.54 -12.10
CA GLU A 258 21.94 1.41 -12.69
C GLU A 258 22.57 2.73 -13.15
N ALA A 259 21.81 3.76 -13.53
CA ALA A 259 22.39 5.02 -13.98
C ALA A 259 22.98 5.85 -12.83
N LYS A 260 22.63 5.52 -11.58
CA LYS A 260 23.29 6.04 -10.38
C LYS A 260 24.41 5.13 -9.86
N LEU A 261 24.49 3.88 -10.34
CA LEU A 261 25.54 2.91 -9.98
C LEU A 261 26.71 2.91 -10.98
N ASN A 262 26.51 3.40 -12.20
CA ASN A 262 27.53 3.45 -13.25
C ASN A 262 28.27 4.79 -13.36
N ASP A 263 28.06 5.72 -12.42
CA ASP A 263 28.98 6.83 -12.26
C ASP A 263 30.23 6.29 -11.54
N PRO A 264 31.41 6.19 -12.19
CA PRO A 264 32.62 5.69 -11.55
C PRO A 264 32.99 6.52 -10.32
N ASP A 265 32.55 7.78 -10.24
CA ASP A 265 32.75 8.67 -9.09
C ASP A 265 31.71 8.45 -7.96
N SER A 266 30.66 7.66 -8.18
CA SER A 266 29.71 7.25 -7.14
C SER A 266 30.24 6.12 -6.25
N LEU A 267 31.10 5.25 -6.80
CA LEU A 267 31.82 4.19 -6.07
C LEU A 267 33.17 4.65 -5.50
N ASN A 268 33.71 5.78 -5.96
CA ASN A 268 34.94 6.34 -5.42
C ASN A 268 34.67 6.96 -4.04
N CYS A 269 34.82 6.15 -3.00
CA CYS A 269 34.97 6.62 -1.62
C CYS A 269 36.38 7.19 -1.43
N ALA A 270 36.71 8.24 -2.20
CA ALA A 270 37.95 8.97 -2.00
C ALA A 270 37.84 9.73 -0.66
N MET A 271 38.87 9.60 0.18
CA MET A 271 38.95 10.32 1.45
C MET A 271 38.91 11.83 1.18
N GLY A 272 37.75 12.47 1.33
CA GLY A 272 37.69 13.92 1.21
C GLY A 272 36.33 14.58 0.98
N GLU A 273 35.28 13.89 0.50
CA GLU A 273 34.06 14.62 0.12
C GLU A 273 32.74 14.00 0.62
N SER A 274 32.06 14.80 1.44
CA SER A 274 30.65 14.73 1.88
C SER A 274 30.30 13.79 3.05
N GLU A 275 29.89 14.39 4.17
CA GLU A 275 29.30 13.76 5.38
C GLU A 275 28.03 12.90 5.11
N THR A 276 27.57 12.83 3.85
CA THR A 276 26.30 12.20 3.45
C THR A 276 26.43 10.92 2.63
N LYS A 277 27.65 10.44 2.31
CA LYS A 277 27.85 9.12 1.67
C LYS A 277 28.18 8.05 2.72
N HIS A 278 27.27 7.10 2.91
CA HIS A 278 27.53 5.88 3.69
C HIS A 278 28.35 4.89 2.85
N CYS A 279 29.66 5.10 2.84
CA CYS A 279 30.62 4.19 2.20
C CYS A 279 31.01 3.06 3.16
N ASP A 280 31.05 1.83 2.65
CA ASP A 280 31.65 0.70 3.37
C ASP A 280 33.19 0.82 3.30
N SER A 281 33.86 0.42 4.37
CA SER A 281 35.33 0.44 4.42
C SER A 281 35.91 -0.72 3.61
N PRO A 282 37.03 -0.55 2.90
CA PRO A 282 37.73 -1.68 2.25
C PRO A 282 38.39 -2.63 3.26
N GLU A 283 38.42 -2.28 4.54
CA GLU A 283 38.96 -3.13 5.60
C GLU A 283 38.01 -4.30 5.91
N LYS A 284 38.59 -5.50 6.06
CA LYS A 284 37.81 -6.69 6.41
C LYS A 284 37.12 -6.50 7.75
N SER A 285 35.85 -6.86 7.81
CA SER A 285 35.04 -6.81 9.02
C SER A 285 34.52 -8.20 9.38
N PHE A 286 33.65 -8.29 10.38
CA PHE A 286 32.98 -9.54 10.72
C PHE A 286 32.03 -10.03 9.63
N TYR A 287 31.65 -9.19 8.66
CA TYR A 287 30.85 -9.63 7.50
C TYR A 287 31.64 -10.50 6.53
N ASP A 288 32.97 -10.49 6.60
CA ASP A 288 33.86 -11.35 5.80
C ASP A 288 34.09 -12.74 6.43
N ASP A 289 33.51 -13.01 7.61
CA ASP A 289 33.62 -14.29 8.31
C ASP A 289 32.57 -15.28 7.78
N PRO A 290 32.94 -16.28 6.96
CA PRO A 290 31.98 -17.21 6.35
C PRO A 290 31.32 -18.15 7.37
N GLU A 291 31.84 -18.24 8.59
CA GLU A 291 31.26 -19.05 9.66
C GLU A 291 30.17 -18.30 10.44
N LEU A 292 30.15 -16.96 10.35
CA LEU A 292 29.16 -16.11 11.01
C LEU A 292 27.76 -16.39 10.45
N SER A 293 26.76 -16.38 11.33
CA SER A 293 25.38 -16.66 10.91
C SER A 293 24.33 -15.89 11.69
N TYR A 294 23.32 -15.43 10.96
CA TYR A 294 22.09 -14.84 11.47
C TYR A 294 21.14 -15.85 12.13
N SER A 295 21.38 -17.15 11.97
CA SER A 295 20.59 -18.21 12.62
C SER A 295 20.75 -18.19 14.15
N ILE A 296 19.62 -18.30 14.87
CA ILE A 296 19.55 -18.29 16.34
C ILE A 296 20.28 -19.50 16.97
N GLU A 297 20.43 -20.59 16.21
CA GLU A 297 21.06 -21.83 16.65
C GLU A 297 22.58 -21.72 16.79
N LYS A 298 23.23 -20.82 16.04
CA LYS A 298 24.67 -20.60 16.14
C LYS A 298 24.96 -19.45 17.10
N PRO A 299 25.74 -19.65 18.18
CA PRO A 299 26.10 -18.55 19.07
C PRO A 299 27.07 -17.57 18.39
N VAL A 300 26.91 -16.27 18.65
CA VAL A 300 27.88 -15.24 18.25
C VAL A 300 28.83 -14.98 19.41
N LYS A 301 30.13 -15.01 19.16
CA LYS A 301 31.18 -14.73 20.16
C LYS A 301 31.95 -13.47 19.79
N ASN A 302 32.49 -12.82 20.81
CA ASN A 302 33.30 -11.60 20.71
C ASN A 302 32.57 -10.45 19.97
N TRP A 303 31.25 -10.38 20.08
CA TRP A 303 30.40 -9.41 19.40
C TRP A 303 30.75 -7.97 19.76
N ASP A 304 31.05 -7.66 21.03
CA ASP A 304 31.45 -6.31 21.43
C ASP A 304 32.75 -5.85 20.73
N ALA A 305 33.68 -6.78 20.50
CA ALA A 305 34.92 -6.50 19.77
C ALA A 305 34.63 -6.31 18.28
N LYS A 306 33.85 -7.22 17.68
CA LYS A 306 33.42 -7.16 16.26
C LYS A 306 32.67 -5.85 15.95
N ARG A 307 31.71 -5.47 16.80
CA ARG A 307 30.91 -4.24 16.67
C ARG A 307 31.78 -2.99 16.85
N ARG A 308 32.66 -2.96 17.86
CA ARG A 308 33.58 -1.83 18.07
C ARG A 308 34.54 -1.65 16.88
N ASP A 309 35.06 -2.74 16.35
CA ASP A 309 35.95 -2.72 15.19
C ASP A 309 35.24 -2.17 13.96
N TRP A 310 34.03 -2.69 13.66
CA TRP A 310 33.21 -2.18 12.56
C TRP A 310 32.89 -0.68 12.71
N LEU A 311 32.55 -0.20 13.92
CA LEU A 311 32.27 1.22 14.17
C LEU A 311 33.48 2.13 13.95
N LYS A 312 34.71 1.65 14.18
CA LYS A 312 35.93 2.44 13.89
C LYS A 312 36.08 2.72 12.40
N HIS A 313 35.69 1.75 11.57
CA HIS A 313 35.73 1.87 10.11
C HIS A 313 34.54 2.67 9.55
N HIS A 314 33.54 3.01 10.37
CA HIS A 314 32.32 3.73 9.97
C HIS A 314 32.01 4.93 10.89
N PRO A 315 32.88 5.96 10.95
CA PRO A 315 32.74 7.07 11.91
C PRO A 315 31.43 7.88 11.75
N SER A 316 30.89 8.00 10.53
CA SER A 316 29.60 8.66 10.28
C SER A 316 28.41 7.92 10.93
N LEU A 317 28.50 6.59 11.01
CA LEU A 317 27.50 5.75 11.67
C LEU A 317 27.77 5.60 13.17
N ALA A 318 29.01 5.80 13.62
CA ALA A 318 29.36 5.82 15.04
C ALA A 318 28.87 7.07 15.78
N SER A 319 28.75 8.21 15.08
CA SER A 319 28.24 9.45 15.68
C SER A 319 26.79 9.26 16.16
N GLY A 320 26.54 9.57 17.44
CA GLY A 320 25.23 9.38 18.07
C GLY A 320 24.79 7.93 18.26
N ALA A 321 25.63 6.93 17.94
CA ALA A 321 25.28 5.51 18.01
C ALA A 321 24.72 5.10 19.39
N ARG A 322 25.25 5.67 20.48
CA ARG A 322 24.84 5.38 21.87
C ARG A 322 23.36 5.58 22.15
N ASP A 323 22.70 6.46 21.41
CA ASP A 323 21.29 6.80 21.60
C ASP A 323 20.42 6.30 20.43
N ARG A 324 21.00 5.61 19.44
CA ARG A 324 20.25 5.06 18.30
C ARG A 324 19.39 3.88 18.75
N ILE A 325 18.11 3.97 18.39
CA ILE A 325 17.11 2.93 18.62
C ILE A 325 16.59 2.43 17.26
N LEU A 326 16.55 1.10 17.11
CA LEU A 326 15.78 0.44 16.05
C LEU A 326 14.54 -0.21 16.67
N VAL A 327 13.37 0.29 16.29
CA VAL A 327 12.10 -0.33 16.67
C VAL A 327 11.84 -1.54 15.79
N VAL A 328 11.61 -2.69 16.40
CA VAL A 328 11.37 -3.96 15.71
C VAL A 328 9.98 -4.45 16.10
N THR A 329 9.17 -4.73 15.10
CA THR A 329 7.83 -5.32 15.27
C THR A 329 7.58 -6.35 14.18
N GLY A 330 6.47 -7.08 14.26
CA GLY A 330 6.13 -8.02 13.22
C GLY A 330 4.81 -8.74 13.41
N SER A 331 4.38 -9.38 12.32
CA SER A 331 3.20 -10.25 12.27
C SER A 331 3.52 -11.52 11.49
N GLN A 332 2.58 -12.47 11.49
CA GLN A 332 2.66 -13.67 10.67
C GLN A 332 2.67 -13.33 9.15
N PRO A 333 3.29 -14.18 8.30
CA PRO A 333 3.38 -13.97 6.84
C PRO A 333 2.06 -14.13 6.10
N PHE A 334 1.10 -14.85 6.69
CA PHE A 334 -0.17 -15.19 6.06
C PHE A 334 -1.28 -14.22 6.49
N PRO A 335 -2.33 -14.04 5.66
CA PRO A 335 -3.49 -13.23 6.02
C PRO A 335 -4.11 -13.67 7.33
N CYS A 336 -4.70 -12.72 8.05
CA CYS A 336 -5.42 -13.01 9.26
C CYS A 336 -6.66 -13.86 9.00
N LYS A 337 -6.97 -14.75 9.95
CA LYS A 337 -8.21 -15.54 9.90
C LYS A 337 -9.42 -14.66 10.18
N ASN A 338 -9.24 -13.68 11.06
CA ASN A 338 -10.24 -12.65 11.33
C ASN A 338 -10.21 -11.59 10.22
N PRO A 339 -11.34 -11.32 9.53
CA PRO A 339 -11.39 -10.36 8.42
C PRO A 339 -10.92 -8.94 8.77
N ILE A 340 -11.11 -8.49 10.01
CA ILE A 340 -10.64 -7.17 10.47
C ILE A 340 -9.18 -7.19 10.92
N GLY A 341 -8.57 -8.36 11.10
CA GLY A 341 -7.25 -8.52 11.71
C GLY A 341 -6.14 -7.82 10.93
N ASP A 342 -6.11 -7.97 9.60
CA ASP A 342 -5.09 -7.31 8.76
C ASP A 342 -5.28 -5.79 8.72
N HIS A 343 -6.53 -5.30 8.78
CA HIS A 343 -6.82 -3.87 8.89
C HIS A 343 -6.29 -3.30 10.22
N LEU A 344 -6.51 -3.99 11.33
CA LEU A 344 -5.97 -3.60 12.63
C LEU A 344 -4.44 -3.65 12.63
N LEU A 345 -3.82 -4.68 12.08
CA LEU A 345 -2.36 -4.77 11.96
C LEU A 345 -1.76 -3.59 11.16
N LEU A 346 -2.42 -3.17 10.08
CA LEU A 346 -2.01 -1.98 9.33
C LEU A 346 -2.07 -0.71 10.19
N ARG A 347 -3.16 -0.52 10.95
CA ARG A 347 -3.30 0.66 11.84
C ARG A 347 -2.31 0.63 13.00
N LEU A 348 -2.08 -0.54 13.57
CA LEU A 348 -1.07 -0.79 14.61
C LEU A 348 0.35 -0.50 14.10
N PHE A 349 0.63 -0.82 12.84
CA PHE A 349 1.91 -0.46 12.21
C PHE A 349 2.00 1.04 11.95
N LYS A 350 0.95 1.69 11.41
CA LYS A 350 0.89 3.15 11.24
C LYS A 350 1.21 3.88 12.55
N ASN A 351 0.60 3.48 13.67
CA ASN A 351 0.88 4.07 14.98
C ASN A 351 2.38 4.04 15.33
N LYS A 352 3.05 2.90 15.12
CA LYS A 352 4.49 2.75 15.36
C LYS A 352 5.32 3.62 14.39
N VAL A 353 4.92 3.70 13.12
CA VAL A 353 5.56 4.57 12.13
C VAL A 353 5.44 6.04 12.51
N ASP A 354 4.27 6.49 12.97
CA ASP A 354 4.06 7.87 13.43
C ASP A 354 4.95 8.19 14.63
N TYR A 355 5.02 7.29 15.61
CA TYR A 355 5.90 7.46 16.78
C TYR A 355 7.38 7.50 16.35
N CYS A 356 7.82 6.53 15.54
CA CYS A 356 9.21 6.50 15.06
C CYS A 356 9.56 7.76 14.25
N ARG A 357 8.64 8.28 13.42
CA ARG A 357 8.84 9.53 12.67
C ARG A 357 9.04 10.73 13.59
N ILE A 358 8.23 10.85 14.64
CA ILE A 358 8.29 11.95 15.62
C ILE A 358 9.64 11.96 16.35
N HIS A 359 10.13 10.79 16.76
CA HIS A 359 11.36 10.65 17.55
C HIS A 359 12.63 10.39 16.71
N GLY A 360 12.50 10.29 15.39
CA GLY A 360 13.62 9.99 14.49
C GLY A 360 14.20 8.58 14.66
N TYR A 361 13.37 7.61 15.08
CA TYR A 361 13.77 6.20 15.16
C TYR A 361 13.58 5.50 13.82
N GLU A 362 14.41 4.50 13.57
CA GLU A 362 14.21 3.57 12.49
C GLU A 362 13.23 2.46 12.92
N ILE A 363 12.52 1.89 11.96
CA ILE A 363 11.57 0.81 12.21
C ILE A 363 11.79 -0.34 11.22
N PHE A 364 11.83 -1.57 11.76
CA PHE A 364 11.89 -2.80 10.99
C PHE A 364 10.62 -3.63 11.27
N TYR A 365 9.86 -3.91 10.20
CA TYR A 365 8.68 -4.76 10.25
C TYR A 365 9.00 -6.14 9.68
N ASN A 366 9.03 -7.15 10.53
CA ASN A 366 9.22 -8.52 10.11
C ASN A 366 7.88 -9.20 9.84
N ASN A 367 7.73 -9.79 8.65
CA ASN A 367 6.60 -10.64 8.30
C ASN A 367 7.02 -12.08 7.93
N ALA A 368 8.23 -12.50 8.31
CA ALA A 368 8.79 -13.81 7.94
C ALA A 368 9.26 -14.62 9.15
N TYR A 369 9.18 -15.94 9.07
CA TYR A 369 9.77 -16.82 10.09
C TYR A 369 11.25 -17.06 9.80
N LEU A 370 12.15 -16.38 10.55
CA LEU A 370 13.59 -16.63 10.45
C LEU A 370 14.01 -17.99 11.04
N GLN A 371 13.14 -18.57 11.87
CA GLN A 371 13.24 -19.94 12.36
C GLN A 371 11.84 -20.58 12.29
N PRO A 372 11.55 -21.47 11.33
CA PRO A 372 10.21 -22.01 11.12
C PRO A 372 9.59 -22.73 12.32
N LYS A 373 10.40 -23.25 13.25
CA LYS A 373 9.89 -23.86 14.50
C LYS A 373 9.49 -22.84 15.57
N MET A 374 9.90 -21.59 15.44
CA MET A 374 9.62 -20.51 16.40
C MET A 374 8.54 -19.60 15.81
N ASP A 375 7.29 -20.00 16.01
CA ASP A 375 6.11 -19.23 15.59
C ASP A 375 5.58 -18.34 16.71
N SER A 376 4.53 -17.57 16.40
CA SER A 376 3.78 -16.76 17.38
C SER A 376 4.73 -15.89 18.23
N TYR A 377 4.57 -15.90 19.55
CA TYR A 377 5.38 -15.16 20.52
C TYR A 377 6.88 -15.55 20.54
N TRP A 378 7.28 -16.71 20.00
CA TRP A 378 8.70 -17.08 19.88
C TRP A 378 9.39 -16.47 18.66
N ALA A 379 8.65 -16.05 17.64
CA ALA A 379 9.20 -15.53 16.39
C ALA A 379 10.08 -14.29 16.57
N LYS A 380 9.83 -13.50 17.63
CA LYS A 380 10.60 -12.30 17.97
C LYS A 380 12.07 -12.59 18.29
N ILE A 381 12.38 -13.76 18.85
CA ILE A 381 13.72 -14.07 19.37
C ILE A 381 14.77 -14.13 18.23
N PRO A 382 14.56 -14.91 17.15
CA PRO A 382 15.42 -14.85 15.97
C PRO A 382 15.52 -13.45 15.34
N VAL A 383 14.40 -12.73 15.26
CA VAL A 383 14.32 -11.41 14.59
C VAL A 383 15.15 -10.37 15.33
N VAL A 384 14.99 -10.27 16.65
CA VAL A 384 15.77 -9.34 17.48
C VAL A 384 17.26 -9.67 17.42
N ARG A 385 17.64 -10.96 17.45
CA ARG A 385 19.05 -11.36 17.29
C ARG A 385 19.60 -10.98 15.91
N ALA A 386 18.83 -11.24 14.85
CA ALA A 386 19.25 -10.91 13.49
C ALA A 386 19.39 -9.39 13.30
N ALA A 387 18.47 -8.60 13.87
CA ALA A 387 18.54 -7.14 13.86
C ALA A 387 19.81 -6.62 14.54
N MET A 388 20.21 -7.20 15.70
CA MET A 388 21.48 -6.83 16.35
C MET A 388 22.70 -7.04 15.44
N LEU A 389 22.74 -8.14 14.67
CA LEU A 389 23.83 -8.44 13.72
C LEU A 389 23.79 -7.55 12.46
N ALA A 390 22.59 -7.23 11.98
CA ALA A 390 22.39 -6.42 10.78
C ALA A 390 22.66 -4.92 11.03
N HIS A 391 22.53 -4.47 12.28
CA HIS A 391 22.63 -3.07 12.67
C HIS A 391 23.69 -2.83 13.78
N PRO A 392 24.99 -3.01 13.49
CA PRO A 392 26.07 -2.74 14.45
C PRO A 392 26.13 -1.26 14.88
N GLU A 393 25.57 -0.32 14.12
CA GLU A 393 25.43 1.10 14.46
C GLU A 393 24.36 1.37 15.53
N VAL A 394 23.40 0.48 15.71
CA VAL A 394 22.30 0.65 16.66
C VAL A 394 22.73 0.19 18.05
N GLU A 395 22.50 1.02 19.07
CA GLU A 395 22.78 0.66 20.46
C GLU A 395 21.62 -0.11 21.10
N TRP A 396 20.37 0.23 20.77
CA TRP A 396 19.19 -0.40 21.36
C TRP A 396 18.25 -0.96 20.30
N ILE A 397 17.97 -2.27 20.41
CA ILE A 397 16.85 -2.88 19.69
C ILE A 397 15.63 -2.81 20.60
N TRP A 398 14.57 -2.19 20.11
CA TRP A 398 13.31 -2.07 20.84
C TRP A 398 12.25 -2.96 20.20
N TRP A 399 12.02 -4.12 20.81
CA TRP A 399 10.92 -4.98 20.39
C TRP A 399 9.59 -4.41 20.87
N VAL A 400 8.61 -4.33 19.97
CA VAL A 400 7.24 -3.89 20.26
C VAL A 400 6.28 -4.85 19.56
N ASP A 401 5.50 -5.62 20.34
CA ASP A 401 4.49 -6.53 19.80
C ASP A 401 3.51 -5.80 18.87
N SER A 402 2.94 -6.53 17.91
CA SER A 402 2.03 -5.94 16.93
C SER A 402 0.79 -5.33 17.59
N ASP A 403 0.25 -5.95 18.65
CA ASP A 403 -0.91 -5.51 19.44
C ASP A 403 -0.60 -4.47 20.54
N ALA A 404 0.62 -3.91 20.57
CA ALA A 404 0.97 -2.79 21.42
C ALA A 404 0.84 -1.45 20.68
N VAL A 405 0.25 -0.46 21.34
CA VAL A 405 -0.04 0.89 20.80
C VAL A 405 0.75 1.92 21.60
N PHE A 406 1.52 2.77 20.93
CA PHE A 406 2.04 4.00 21.53
C PHE A 406 0.88 4.97 21.74
N THR A 407 0.58 5.27 23.00
CA THR A 407 -0.55 6.13 23.39
C THR A 407 -0.11 7.47 23.95
N ASP A 408 1.18 7.64 24.23
CA ASP A 408 1.81 8.95 24.39
C ASP A 408 2.85 9.13 23.29
N MET A 409 2.48 9.91 22.26
CA MET A 409 3.27 10.06 21.03
C MET A 409 4.49 10.95 21.22
N GLU A 410 4.56 11.70 22.33
CA GLU A 410 5.59 12.68 22.61
C GLU A 410 6.56 12.23 23.71
N PHE A 411 6.22 11.20 24.50
CA PHE A 411 7.11 10.64 25.51
C PHE A 411 8.37 10.05 24.88
N LYS A 412 9.54 10.45 25.40
CA LYS A 412 10.84 9.92 25.01
C LYS A 412 11.38 9.00 26.10
N VAL A 413 11.79 7.79 25.72
CA VAL A 413 12.36 6.80 26.63
C VAL A 413 13.64 7.37 27.27
N PRO A 414 13.77 7.38 28.61
CA PRO A 414 14.90 7.99 29.30
C PRO A 414 16.14 7.09 29.29
N LEU A 415 16.81 6.94 28.14
CA LEU A 415 17.93 6.01 27.95
C LEU A 415 19.08 6.16 28.96
N GLU A 416 19.35 7.39 29.44
CA GLU A 416 20.37 7.65 30.46
C GLU A 416 20.11 6.90 31.78
N ARG A 417 18.83 6.67 32.13
CA ARG A 417 18.44 5.83 33.28
C ARG A 417 18.93 4.39 33.13
N TYR A 418 19.04 3.91 31.89
CA TYR A 418 19.37 2.52 31.56
C TYR A 418 20.83 2.32 31.15
N LYS A 419 21.70 3.32 31.33
CA LYS A 419 23.10 3.28 30.88
C LYS A 419 23.89 2.06 31.38
N ASP A 420 23.60 1.61 32.60
CA ASP A 420 24.30 0.47 33.22
C ASP A 420 23.62 -0.88 32.95
N HIS A 421 22.53 -0.88 32.19
CA HIS A 421 21.69 -2.04 31.90
C HIS A 421 21.72 -2.39 30.40
N ASN A 422 21.41 -3.65 30.10
CA ASN A 422 21.37 -4.18 28.74
C ASN A 422 19.99 -4.71 28.34
N LEU A 423 19.10 -4.95 29.30
CA LEU A 423 17.71 -5.32 29.05
C LEU A 423 16.80 -4.43 29.91
N VAL A 424 15.78 -3.85 29.31
CA VAL A 424 14.74 -3.07 30.00
C VAL A 424 13.39 -3.66 29.64
N VAL A 425 12.65 -4.10 30.66
CA VAL A 425 11.33 -4.74 30.53
C VAL A 425 10.37 -4.12 31.53
N HIS A 426 9.09 -3.99 31.19
CA HIS A 426 8.09 -3.58 32.17
C HIS A 426 7.84 -4.71 33.17
N GLY A 427 7.66 -4.39 34.46
CA GLY A 427 7.25 -5.38 35.44
C GLY A 427 7.39 -4.93 36.90
N TRP A 428 7.38 -5.91 37.80
CA TRP A 428 7.54 -5.71 39.23
C TRP A 428 8.66 -6.63 39.77
N PRO A 429 9.76 -6.07 40.30
CA PRO A 429 10.88 -6.85 40.82
C PRO A 429 10.45 -7.92 41.83
N ASP A 430 9.44 -7.62 42.64
CA ASP A 430 8.94 -8.54 43.65
C ASP A 430 8.29 -9.79 43.07
N MET A 431 7.62 -9.66 41.92
CA MET A 431 6.97 -10.77 41.24
C MET A 431 7.95 -11.60 40.39
N VAL A 432 9.14 -11.06 40.10
CA VAL A 432 10.18 -11.73 39.30
C VAL A 432 11.20 -12.43 40.20
N TYR A 433 11.70 -11.73 41.23
CA TYR A 433 12.86 -12.20 42.00
C TYR A 433 12.52 -12.81 43.37
N HIS A 434 11.38 -12.48 43.99
CA HIS A 434 11.05 -13.02 45.31
C HIS A 434 10.36 -14.37 45.24
N THR A 435 10.76 -15.28 46.12
CA THR A 435 10.30 -16.68 46.09
C THR A 435 8.80 -16.84 46.36
N TYR A 436 8.18 -15.97 47.15
CA TYR A 436 6.80 -16.14 47.63
C TYR A 436 5.74 -15.52 46.73
N ASN A 437 6.11 -14.57 45.86
CA ASN A 437 5.17 -13.83 45.01
C ASN A 437 5.43 -14.01 43.51
N LYS A 438 6.05 -15.14 43.13
CA LYS A 438 6.40 -15.40 41.72
C LYS A 438 5.14 -15.53 40.88
N SER A 439 5.10 -14.77 39.81
CA SER A 439 4.00 -14.78 38.85
C SER A 439 4.54 -14.82 37.43
N TRP A 440 3.82 -15.51 36.54
CA TRP A 440 4.14 -15.51 35.11
C TRP A 440 3.85 -14.16 34.42
N THR A 441 3.13 -13.24 35.09
CA THR A 441 2.91 -11.85 34.67
C THR A 441 3.77 -10.86 35.44
N GLY A 442 4.79 -11.32 36.16
CA GLY A 442 5.71 -10.45 36.91
C GLY A 442 6.50 -9.47 36.05
N LEU A 443 6.63 -9.74 34.75
CA LEU A 443 7.11 -8.81 33.72
C LEU A 443 6.37 -9.07 32.41
N ASN A 444 6.48 -8.13 31.47
CA ASN A 444 5.99 -8.27 30.10
C ASN A 444 7.15 -8.42 29.10
N ALA A 445 7.06 -9.38 28.18
CA ALA A 445 8.06 -9.63 27.11
C ALA A 445 7.57 -9.23 25.71
N GLY A 446 6.43 -8.54 25.63
CA GLY A 446 5.89 -7.96 24.41
C GLY A 446 6.45 -6.59 24.07
N VAL A 447 6.97 -5.84 25.06
CA VAL A 447 7.66 -4.57 24.83
C VAL A 447 8.93 -4.51 25.67
N PHE A 448 10.09 -4.46 25.03
CA PHE A 448 11.37 -4.40 25.73
C PHE A 448 12.47 -3.74 24.91
N LEU A 449 13.41 -3.09 25.60
CA LEU A 449 14.66 -2.61 25.00
C LEU A 449 15.79 -3.58 25.33
N ILE A 450 16.59 -3.95 24.33
CA ILE A 450 17.78 -4.77 24.50
C ILE A 450 18.98 -4.12 23.81
N ARG A 451 20.08 -3.97 24.56
CA ARG A 451 21.31 -3.33 24.08
C ARG A 451 22.05 -4.25 23.11
N ASN A 452 22.58 -3.71 22.02
CA ASN A 452 23.36 -4.44 21.03
C ASN A 452 24.78 -4.74 21.56
N CYS A 453 24.91 -5.83 22.31
CA CYS A 453 26.15 -6.24 22.98
C CYS A 453 26.25 -7.77 23.13
N GLN A 454 27.44 -8.27 23.48
CA GLN A 454 27.71 -9.71 23.66
C GLN A 454 26.79 -10.33 24.72
N TRP A 455 26.54 -9.61 25.81
CA TRP A 455 25.63 -10.08 26.87
C TRP A 455 24.23 -10.38 26.32
N SER A 456 23.72 -9.53 25.42
CA SER A 456 22.41 -9.71 24.80
C SER A 456 22.42 -10.85 23.79
N MET A 457 23.48 -11.02 23.01
CA MET A 457 23.65 -12.19 22.13
C MET A 457 23.59 -13.50 22.92
N ASP A 458 24.27 -13.55 24.07
CA ASP A 458 24.26 -14.72 24.95
C ASP A 458 22.88 -14.95 25.57
N LEU A 459 22.20 -13.89 26.01
CA LEU A 459 20.85 -13.98 26.56
C LEU A 459 19.86 -14.51 25.52
N MET A 460 19.85 -13.94 24.30
CA MET A 460 18.95 -14.36 23.22
C MET A 460 19.17 -15.82 22.85
N HIS A 461 20.43 -16.26 22.79
CA HIS A 461 20.76 -17.66 22.55
C HIS A 461 20.22 -18.56 23.66
N VAL A 462 20.45 -18.25 24.94
CA VAL A 462 19.93 -19.04 26.08
C VAL A 462 18.41 -19.02 26.15
N TRP A 463 17.78 -17.87 25.91
CA TRP A 463 16.33 -17.72 25.92
C TRP A 463 15.68 -18.59 24.83
N SER A 464 16.31 -18.67 23.66
CA SER A 464 15.84 -19.54 22.57
C SER A 464 15.75 -21.03 22.94
N HIS A 465 16.51 -21.52 23.93
CA HIS A 465 16.49 -22.93 24.35
C HIS A 465 15.19 -23.36 25.07
N PHE A 466 14.36 -22.38 25.44
CA PHE A 466 13.03 -22.61 25.98
C PHE A 466 11.96 -22.72 24.88
N GLY A 467 12.30 -22.36 23.64
CA GLY A 467 11.38 -22.36 22.51
C GLY A 467 11.20 -23.72 21.83
N PRO A 468 10.32 -23.80 20.82
CA PRO A 468 9.91 -25.07 20.20
C PRO A 468 10.99 -25.74 19.35
N ASN A 469 12.07 -25.02 19.01
CA ASN A 469 13.25 -25.58 18.37
C ASN A 469 14.07 -26.48 19.32
N SER A 470 13.86 -26.39 20.64
CA SER A 470 14.56 -27.17 21.65
C SER A 470 13.96 -28.56 21.84
N PRO A 471 14.77 -29.63 21.97
CA PRO A 471 14.28 -30.97 22.28
C PRO A 471 13.59 -31.03 23.67
N ASN A 472 13.87 -30.06 24.54
CA ASN A 472 13.32 -29.99 25.89
C ASN A 472 12.04 -29.13 25.99
N TYR A 473 11.44 -28.69 24.88
CA TYR A 473 10.32 -27.75 24.87
C TYR A 473 9.15 -28.17 25.80
N LYS A 474 8.66 -29.41 25.67
CA LYS A 474 7.59 -29.93 26.54
C LYS A 474 7.99 -30.00 28.01
N ARG A 475 9.25 -30.37 28.28
CA ARG A 475 9.79 -30.46 29.65
C ARG A 475 9.88 -29.08 30.30
N TRP A 476 10.27 -28.06 29.54
CA TRP A 476 10.24 -26.68 30.02
C TRP A 476 8.83 -26.24 30.41
N GLY A 477 7.81 -26.67 29.67
CA GLY A 477 6.41 -26.34 29.99
C GLY A 477 6.01 -26.83 31.39
N GLN A 478 6.39 -28.07 31.72
CA GLN A 478 6.18 -28.66 33.05
C GLN A 478 6.96 -27.91 34.14
N ILE A 479 8.20 -27.51 33.87
CA ILE A 479 9.03 -26.75 34.82
C ILE A 479 8.42 -25.37 35.07
N LEU A 480 7.99 -24.66 34.02
CA LEU A 480 7.41 -23.32 34.14
C LEU A 480 6.07 -23.36 34.86
N THR A 481 5.19 -24.30 34.52
CA THR A 481 3.88 -24.48 35.19
C THR A 481 4.03 -24.93 36.65
N SER A 482 5.06 -25.73 36.98
CA SER A 482 5.34 -26.08 38.37
C SER A 482 5.95 -24.91 39.17
N THR A 483 6.66 -24.00 38.50
CA THR A 483 7.32 -22.83 39.11
C THR A 483 6.36 -21.65 39.31
N PHE A 484 5.51 -21.35 38.33
CA PHE A 484 4.53 -20.26 38.34
C PHE A 484 3.12 -20.85 38.48
N LYS A 485 2.56 -20.81 39.69
CA LYS A 485 1.29 -21.48 40.01
C LYS A 485 0.08 -20.85 39.32
N ASP A 486 0.22 -19.59 38.92
CA ASP A 486 -0.78 -18.77 38.24
C ASP A 486 -0.65 -18.81 36.71
N LYS A 487 0.30 -19.57 36.15
CA LYS A 487 0.45 -19.76 34.70
C LYS A 487 -0.66 -20.69 34.17
N PRO A 488 -1.53 -20.22 33.26
CA PRO A 488 -2.68 -21.01 32.81
C PRO A 488 -2.34 -22.01 31.70
N TYR A 489 -1.24 -21.81 30.96
CA TYR A 489 -0.91 -22.60 29.77
C TYR A 489 0.23 -23.60 30.02
N PRO A 490 0.11 -24.85 29.52
CA PRO A 490 1.08 -25.92 29.80
C PRO A 490 2.38 -25.85 29.00
N LEU A 491 2.41 -25.10 27.90
CA LEU A 491 3.60 -24.95 27.05
C LEU A 491 4.43 -23.71 27.47
N PRO A 492 5.75 -23.72 27.23
CA PRO A 492 6.58 -22.53 27.41
C PRO A 492 6.18 -21.38 26.50
N ASP A 493 6.11 -20.19 27.08
CA ASP A 493 6.08 -18.91 26.36
C ASP A 493 7.35 -18.12 26.66
N ASP A 494 7.66 -17.17 25.79
CA ASP A 494 8.84 -16.31 25.87
C ASP A 494 8.87 -15.55 27.20
N GLN A 495 7.74 -14.99 27.64
CA GLN A 495 7.62 -14.21 28.87
C GLN A 495 7.94 -15.01 30.14
N SER A 496 7.24 -16.12 30.38
CA SER A 496 7.46 -16.98 31.54
C SER A 496 8.87 -17.59 31.53
N SER A 497 9.42 -17.86 30.35
CA SER A 497 10.81 -18.33 30.20
C SER A 497 11.82 -17.26 30.62
N LEU A 498 11.59 -15.99 30.25
CA LEU A 498 12.44 -14.88 30.68
C LEU A 498 12.37 -14.69 32.20
N ILE A 499 11.17 -14.71 32.79
CA ILE A 499 11.00 -14.62 34.25
C ILE A 499 11.76 -15.76 34.93
N TYR A 500 11.65 -16.99 34.43
CA TYR A 500 12.35 -18.14 34.97
C TYR A 500 13.88 -17.98 34.89
N LEU A 501 14.39 -17.49 33.76
CA LEU A 501 15.82 -17.19 33.57
C LEU A 501 16.31 -16.13 34.56
N LEU A 502 15.58 -15.04 34.71
CA LEU A 502 15.92 -13.96 35.65
C LEU A 502 15.85 -14.42 37.10
N PHE A 503 14.87 -15.25 37.45
CA PHE A 503 14.72 -15.82 38.78
C PHE A 503 15.84 -16.81 39.11
N LYS A 504 16.04 -17.83 38.28
CA LYS A 504 17.01 -18.92 38.54
C LYS A 504 18.45 -18.51 38.34
N LEU A 505 18.72 -17.66 37.35
CA LEU A 505 20.06 -17.22 36.97
C LEU A 505 20.25 -15.73 37.25
N ARG A 506 19.65 -15.22 38.34
CA ARG A 506 19.72 -13.80 38.73
C ARG A 506 21.14 -13.24 38.77
N LYS A 507 22.10 -14.01 39.28
CA LYS A 507 23.52 -13.60 39.33
C LYS A 507 24.12 -13.38 37.93
N LYS A 508 23.63 -14.09 36.91
CA LYS A 508 24.13 -14.02 35.54
C LYS A 508 23.42 -12.93 34.71
N TRP A 509 22.11 -12.79 34.87
CA TRP A 509 21.30 -11.91 34.02
C TRP A 509 20.72 -10.71 34.75
N GLY A 510 20.29 -10.87 36.00
CA GLY A 510 19.52 -9.86 36.73
C GLY A 510 20.26 -8.53 36.95
N TYR A 511 21.59 -8.53 37.10
CA TYR A 511 22.35 -7.29 37.33
C TYR A 511 22.44 -6.37 36.09
N LYS A 512 22.09 -6.88 34.89
CA LYS A 512 21.99 -6.09 33.65
C LYS A 512 20.56 -5.94 33.15
N THR A 513 19.58 -6.41 33.92
CA THR A 513 18.16 -6.28 33.59
C THR A 513 17.53 -5.22 34.50
N TYR A 514 17.00 -4.17 33.89
CA TYR A 514 16.17 -3.18 34.54
C TYR A 514 14.70 -3.58 34.40
N ILE A 515 13.99 -3.69 35.54
CA ILE A 515 12.55 -3.91 35.55
C ILE A 515 11.90 -2.53 35.76
N GLU A 516 11.34 -1.97 34.69
CA GLU A 516 10.74 -0.63 34.67
C GLU A 516 9.32 -0.67 35.22
N SER A 517 9.02 0.27 36.12
CA SER A 517 7.75 0.35 36.83
C SER A 517 7.27 1.79 37.06
N ASP A 518 8.05 2.80 36.69
CA ASP A 518 7.71 4.22 36.88
C ASP A 518 6.70 4.71 35.84
N TYR A 519 6.77 4.16 34.63
CA TYR A 519 5.83 4.43 33.54
C TYR A 519 5.42 3.13 32.86
N ASN A 520 4.34 3.18 32.07
CA ASN A 520 3.88 2.03 31.31
C ASN A 520 4.72 1.82 30.04
N LEU A 521 5.97 1.38 30.21
CA LEU A 521 6.76 0.84 29.09
C LEU A 521 5.98 -0.28 28.37
N GLU A 522 5.23 -1.04 29.15
CA GLU A 522 4.04 -1.75 28.73
C GLU A 522 2.92 -1.46 29.74
N GLY A 523 1.68 -1.44 29.28
CA GLY A 523 0.53 -1.15 30.10
C GLY A 523 -0.67 -1.99 29.70
N TYR A 524 -1.21 -2.72 30.68
CA TYR A 524 -2.35 -3.59 30.46
C TYR A 524 -3.59 -2.78 30.05
N TRP A 525 -4.11 -3.10 28.86
CA TRP A 525 -5.09 -2.25 28.18
C TRP A 525 -6.36 -1.97 29.00
N ILE A 526 -6.89 -2.96 29.75
CA ILE A 526 -8.16 -2.81 30.48
C ILE A 526 -8.13 -1.61 31.43
N GLU A 527 -7.01 -1.38 32.13
CA GLU A 527 -6.94 -0.27 33.07
C GLU A 527 -6.63 1.05 32.36
N LEU A 528 -5.83 1.02 31.29
CA LEU A 528 -5.44 2.23 30.59
C LEU A 528 -6.57 2.85 29.75
N VAL A 529 -7.36 2.03 29.06
CA VAL A 529 -8.41 2.57 28.17
C VAL A 529 -9.48 3.36 28.91
N LYS A 530 -9.70 3.06 30.20
CA LYS A 530 -10.62 3.79 31.09
C LYS A 530 -10.14 5.20 31.43
N THR A 531 -8.86 5.49 31.21
CA THR A 531 -8.22 6.75 31.63
C THR A 531 -8.12 7.78 30.50
N TYR A 532 -8.36 7.40 29.24
CA TYR A 532 -8.09 8.27 28.08
C TYR A 532 -8.83 9.61 28.11
N ASP A 533 -10.07 9.65 28.58
CA ASP A 533 -10.82 10.90 28.69
C ASP A 533 -10.16 11.83 29.72
N ASN A 534 -9.86 11.31 30.92
CA ASN A 534 -9.16 12.06 31.97
C ASN A 534 -7.77 12.54 31.52
N VAL A 535 -7.04 11.72 30.75
CA VAL A 535 -5.74 12.10 30.20
C VAL A 535 -5.92 13.24 29.19
N THR A 536 -6.90 13.13 28.30
CA THR A 536 -7.19 14.18 27.30
C THR A 536 -7.54 15.51 27.98
N GLU A 537 -8.43 15.48 28.96
CA GLU A 537 -8.82 16.65 29.75
C GLU A 537 -7.62 17.26 30.48
N GLY A 538 -6.78 16.44 31.11
CA GLY A 538 -5.58 16.91 31.80
C GLY A 538 -4.57 17.62 30.89
N TYR A 539 -4.38 17.12 29.67
CA TYR A 539 -3.55 17.78 28.66
C TYR A 539 -4.17 19.09 28.15
N ILE A 540 -5.49 19.13 27.94
CA ILE A 540 -6.20 20.35 27.54
C ILE A 540 -6.09 21.42 28.62
N ASP A 541 -6.36 21.08 29.88
CA ASP A 541 -6.28 22.00 31.02
C ASP A 541 -4.86 22.56 31.22
N MET A 542 -3.85 21.75 30.94
CA MET A 542 -2.45 22.17 30.95
C MET A 542 -2.16 23.19 29.85
N GLU A 543 -2.61 22.92 28.62
CA GLU A 543 -2.39 23.79 27.46
C GLU A 543 -3.15 25.12 27.56
N ILE A 544 -4.34 25.14 28.18
CA ILE A 544 -5.09 26.38 28.50
C ILE A 544 -4.30 27.24 29.50
N ARG A 545 -3.75 26.62 30.56
CA ARG A 545 -2.99 27.33 31.60
C ARG A 545 -1.64 27.86 31.11
N ALA A 546 -1.02 27.19 30.15
CA ALA A 546 0.30 27.53 29.63
C ALA A 546 0.27 27.78 28.11
N PRO A 547 0.04 29.04 27.67
CA PRO A 547 -0.07 29.38 26.25
C PRO A 547 1.14 29.01 25.38
N THR A 548 2.32 28.82 25.98
CA THR A 548 3.51 28.34 25.28
C THR A 548 3.37 26.91 24.78
N LEU A 549 2.58 26.07 25.45
CA LEU A 549 2.39 24.65 25.10
C LEU A 549 1.41 24.45 23.94
N ARG A 550 0.39 25.31 23.83
CA ARG A 550 -0.60 25.28 22.73
C ARG A 550 -0.10 25.88 21.42
N ARG A 551 1.07 26.52 21.41
CA ARG A 551 1.65 27.11 20.19
C ARG A 551 1.85 26.04 19.11
N ARG A 552 1.18 26.22 17.96
CA ARG A 552 1.41 25.37 16.78
C ARG A 552 2.85 25.45 16.29
N HIS A 553 3.38 24.29 15.91
CA HIS A 553 4.76 24.12 15.48
C HIS A 553 4.87 22.98 14.45
N ALA A 554 5.95 22.99 13.68
CA ALA A 554 6.25 21.90 12.75
C ALA A 554 6.45 20.58 13.51
N GLU A 555 6.00 19.46 12.95
CA GLU A 555 6.12 18.12 13.57
C GLU A 555 7.58 17.79 13.96
N LYS A 556 8.58 18.30 13.21
CA LYS A 556 10.01 18.11 13.50
C LYS A 556 10.47 18.74 14.83
N LEU A 557 9.69 19.65 15.41
CA LEU A 557 9.94 20.27 16.72
C LEU A 557 9.21 19.56 17.87
N SER A 558 8.53 18.44 17.61
CA SER A 558 7.69 17.78 18.63
C SER A 558 8.49 17.38 19.87
N GLU A 559 9.73 16.88 19.74
CA GLU A 559 10.57 16.55 20.91
C GLU A 559 10.88 17.77 21.79
N TYR A 560 11.10 18.95 21.19
CA TYR A 560 11.35 20.17 21.95
C TYR A 560 10.11 20.58 22.75
N TYR A 561 8.92 20.53 22.13
CA TYR A 561 7.67 20.85 22.83
C TYR A 561 7.28 19.77 23.85
N ALA A 562 7.62 18.50 23.61
CA ALA A 562 7.48 17.43 24.58
C ALA A 562 8.29 17.74 25.85
N ALA A 563 9.57 18.11 25.69
CA ALA A 563 10.42 18.50 26.81
C ALA A 563 9.89 19.73 27.59
N LEU A 564 9.26 20.69 26.91
CA LEU A 564 8.61 21.84 27.57
C LEU A 564 7.39 21.44 28.42
N ARG A 565 6.73 20.31 28.12
CA ARG A 565 5.59 19.80 28.89
C ARG A 565 5.99 19.01 30.13
N GLU A 566 7.20 18.45 30.16
CA GLU A 566 7.64 17.59 31.27
C GLU A 566 7.42 18.19 32.66
N PRO A 567 7.78 19.46 32.97
CA PRO A 567 7.53 20.04 34.30
C PRO A 567 6.06 20.06 34.70
N TYR A 568 5.15 20.27 33.75
CA TYR A 568 3.72 20.28 34.01
C TYR A 568 3.16 18.86 34.21
N LEU A 569 3.71 17.88 33.49
CA LEU A 569 3.37 16.46 33.67
C LEU A 569 3.83 15.93 35.03
N GLU A 570 4.91 16.49 35.58
CA GLU A 570 5.36 16.21 36.95
C GLU A 570 4.36 16.72 37.98
N ASP A 571 3.89 17.96 37.83
CA ASP A 571 2.95 18.62 38.76
C ASP A 571 1.58 17.92 38.83
N VAL A 572 1.09 17.36 37.73
CA VAL A 572 -0.16 16.56 37.71
C VAL A 572 0.02 15.14 38.26
N GLY A 573 1.26 14.77 38.61
CA GLY A 573 1.54 13.62 39.44
C GLY A 573 2.02 12.36 38.71
N TYR A 574 2.39 12.46 37.43
CA TYR A 574 3.02 11.34 36.71
C TYR A 574 4.43 11.00 37.23
N LYS A 575 5.08 11.90 37.99
CA LYS A 575 6.29 11.58 38.79
C LYS A 575 6.03 11.49 40.30
N SER A 576 4.88 11.96 40.80
CA SER A 576 4.58 12.04 42.25
C SER A 576 3.85 10.81 42.81
N GLY A 577 3.69 9.74 42.03
CA GLY A 577 3.05 8.49 42.48
C GLY A 577 1.53 8.46 42.40
N ASN A 578 0.88 9.47 41.79
CA ASN A 578 -0.58 9.50 41.61
C ASN A 578 -1.07 8.66 40.41
N GLY A 579 -0.15 8.10 39.60
CA GLY A 579 -0.45 7.22 38.47
C GLY A 579 0.78 7.04 37.59
N ARG A 580 0.85 5.93 36.84
CA ARG A 580 1.89 5.70 35.84
C ARG A 580 1.54 6.42 34.55
N ARG A 581 2.53 7.03 33.90
CA ARG A 581 2.34 7.65 32.58
C ARG A 581 1.93 6.56 31.57
N PRO A 582 0.75 6.64 30.93
CA PRO A 582 0.23 5.61 30.04
C PRO A 582 0.92 5.70 28.67
N PHE A 583 2.17 5.25 28.61
CA PHE A 583 2.99 5.39 27.42
C PHE A 583 2.63 4.37 26.33
N VAL A 584 2.57 3.08 26.69
CA VAL A 584 2.17 2.00 25.78
C VAL A 584 0.95 1.29 26.33
N THR A 585 -0.09 1.17 25.51
CA THR A 585 -1.26 0.33 25.77
C THR A 585 -1.12 -0.98 25.00
N HIS A 586 -1.02 -2.11 25.72
CA HIS A 586 -0.81 -3.43 25.13
C HIS A 586 -2.05 -4.31 25.29
N PHE A 587 -2.60 -4.72 24.15
CA PHE A 587 -3.84 -5.51 24.06
C PHE A 587 -3.62 -7.02 24.27
N THR A 588 -2.92 -7.36 25.34
CA THR A 588 -2.57 -8.74 25.67
C THR A 588 -3.81 -9.65 25.76
N GLY A 589 -3.80 -10.69 24.95
CA GLY A 589 -4.87 -11.69 24.88
C GLY A 589 -6.02 -11.35 23.94
N CYS A 590 -5.99 -10.22 23.23
CA CYS A 590 -7.04 -9.89 22.26
C CYS A 590 -6.92 -10.65 20.94
N GLN A 591 -5.73 -11.05 20.47
CA GLN A 591 -5.51 -11.88 19.26
C GLN A 591 -6.28 -11.44 17.99
N GLN A 592 -6.13 -10.17 17.60
CA GLN A 592 -6.73 -9.52 16.42
C GLN A 592 -6.68 -10.34 15.13
N CYS A 593 -5.61 -11.09 14.94
CA CYS A 593 -5.42 -11.84 13.72
C CYS A 593 -6.15 -13.19 13.68
N SER A 594 -6.26 -13.87 14.82
CA SER A 594 -6.94 -15.17 14.89
C SER A 594 -8.46 -15.00 15.01
N GLY A 595 -8.91 -13.89 15.60
CA GLY A 595 -10.32 -13.64 15.92
C GLY A 595 -10.76 -14.33 17.22
N ASN A 596 -9.89 -15.14 17.82
CA ASN A 596 -10.07 -15.60 19.19
C ASN A 596 -9.78 -14.43 20.15
N HIS A 597 -10.13 -14.59 21.41
CA HIS A 597 -9.70 -13.71 22.49
C HIS A 597 -9.60 -14.51 23.77
N ASN A 598 -8.94 -13.97 24.79
CA ASN A 598 -9.03 -14.54 26.13
C ASN A 598 -10.50 -14.55 26.57
N ALA A 599 -10.97 -15.68 27.09
CA ALA A 599 -12.36 -15.86 27.53
C ALA A 599 -12.79 -14.89 28.64
N MET A 600 -11.82 -14.26 29.33
CA MET A 600 -12.09 -13.20 30.30
C MET A 600 -12.58 -11.88 29.66
N TYR A 601 -12.42 -11.71 28.34
CA TYR A 601 -12.84 -10.53 27.60
C TYR A 601 -14.12 -10.81 26.79
N VAL A 602 -15.01 -9.83 26.70
CA VAL A 602 -16.13 -9.86 25.75
C VAL A 602 -15.60 -9.52 24.36
N GLY A 603 -15.83 -10.38 23.37
CA GLY A 603 -15.09 -10.37 22.09
C GLY A 603 -15.02 -9.03 21.35
N ASP A 604 -16.14 -8.30 21.26
CA ASP A 604 -16.17 -7.00 20.57
C ASP A 604 -15.41 -5.90 21.32
N THR A 605 -15.19 -6.08 22.62
CA THR A 605 -14.49 -5.09 23.47
C THR A 605 -13.04 -4.94 23.04
N CYS A 606 -12.37 -6.03 22.69
CA CYS A 606 -10.97 -5.98 22.25
C CYS A 606 -10.78 -5.07 21.03
N TRP A 607 -11.64 -5.19 20.02
CA TRP A 607 -11.51 -4.45 18.78
C TRP A 607 -11.89 -2.99 18.95
N ASN A 608 -13.02 -2.72 19.61
CA ASN A 608 -13.50 -1.37 19.84
C ASN A 608 -12.48 -0.56 20.67
N GLU A 609 -11.87 -1.19 21.68
CA GLU A 609 -10.89 -0.54 22.54
C GLU A 609 -9.53 -0.39 21.85
N MET A 610 -9.15 -1.31 20.95
CA MET A 610 -8.00 -1.10 20.05
C MET A 610 -8.22 0.11 19.15
N GLU A 611 -9.39 0.24 18.53
CA GLU A 611 -9.73 1.43 17.72
C GLU A 611 -9.69 2.71 18.55
N ARG A 612 -10.23 2.65 19.78
CA ARG A 612 -10.22 3.78 20.71
C ARG A 612 -8.80 4.21 21.07
N ALA A 613 -7.91 3.27 21.37
CA ALA A 613 -6.50 3.54 21.65
C ALA A 613 -5.75 4.10 20.44
N LEU A 614 -6.02 3.55 19.24
CA LEU A 614 -5.42 4.04 18.00
C LEU A 614 -5.85 5.46 17.68
N ASN A 615 -7.14 5.79 17.81
CA ASN A 615 -7.66 7.14 17.58
C ASN A 615 -7.21 8.12 18.67
N PHE A 616 -7.07 7.66 19.92
CA PHE A 616 -6.51 8.45 21.01
C PHE A 616 -5.06 8.87 20.71
N ALA A 617 -4.24 7.94 20.23
CA ALA A 617 -2.89 8.25 19.78
C ALA A 617 -2.86 9.11 18.51
N ASP A 618 -3.71 8.78 17.51
CA ASP A 618 -3.75 9.50 16.23
C ASP A 618 -4.22 10.96 16.41
N ASN A 619 -5.04 11.26 17.41
CA ASN A 619 -5.38 12.64 17.79
C ASN A 619 -4.13 13.47 18.11
N GLN A 620 -3.11 12.90 18.77
CA GLN A 620 -1.87 13.64 19.07
C GLN A 620 -1.07 13.96 17.79
N VAL A 621 -1.15 13.08 16.79
CA VAL A 621 -0.54 13.28 15.46
C VAL A 621 -1.35 14.29 14.64
N LEU A 622 -2.64 14.02 14.43
CA LEU A 622 -3.56 14.81 13.61
C LEU A 622 -3.69 16.26 14.08
N ARG A 623 -3.55 16.52 15.39
CA ARG A 623 -3.54 17.89 15.93
C ARG A 623 -2.48 18.76 15.28
N LYS A 624 -1.31 18.22 14.94
CA LYS A 624 -0.25 18.96 14.21
C LYS A 624 -0.69 19.36 12.79
N TYR A 625 -1.62 18.59 12.20
CA TYR A 625 -2.22 18.84 10.91
C TYR A 625 -3.54 19.64 10.99
N GLY A 626 -3.99 20.01 12.21
CA GLY A 626 -5.19 20.79 12.43
C GLY A 626 -6.49 19.97 12.47
N PHE A 627 -6.41 18.67 12.75
CA PHE A 627 -7.57 17.78 12.82
C PHE A 627 -7.58 16.94 14.09
N MET A 628 -8.75 16.45 14.49
CA MET A 628 -8.95 15.46 15.54
C MET A 628 -10.17 14.59 15.26
N HIS A 629 -10.15 13.34 15.70
CA HIS A 629 -11.33 12.49 15.86
C HIS A 629 -12.23 13.07 16.96
N PRO A 630 -13.49 13.43 16.64
CA PRO A 630 -14.45 13.89 17.64
C PRO A 630 -15.01 12.74 18.50
N ASP A 631 -14.97 11.52 17.97
CA ASP A 631 -15.37 10.28 18.64
C ASP A 631 -14.25 9.26 18.44
N LEU A 632 -13.68 8.76 19.54
CA LEU A 632 -12.59 7.79 19.50
C LEU A 632 -13.01 6.42 18.96
N LEU A 633 -14.31 6.12 18.85
CA LEU A 633 -14.82 4.92 18.17
C LEU A 633 -15.07 5.15 16.67
N ASN A 634 -14.94 6.39 16.17
CA ASN A 634 -15.12 6.70 14.76
C ASN A 634 -13.80 7.02 14.07
N SER A 635 -13.25 5.99 13.43
CA SER A 635 -11.97 6.06 12.73
C SER A 635 -12.02 6.81 11.37
N SER A 636 -13.20 7.12 10.84
CA SER A 636 -13.36 7.68 9.47
C SER A 636 -13.57 9.19 9.43
N LEU A 637 -14.07 9.79 10.51
CA LEU A 637 -14.40 11.21 10.57
C LEU A 637 -13.40 11.96 11.44
N VAL A 638 -12.92 13.08 10.92
CA VAL A 638 -12.10 14.05 11.65
C VAL A 638 -12.73 15.43 11.55
N SER A 639 -12.59 16.23 12.60
CA SER A 639 -13.03 17.62 12.66
C SER A 639 -11.83 18.56 12.68
N VAL A 640 -11.97 19.71 12.03
CA VAL A 640 -10.96 20.77 12.07
C VAL A 640 -10.92 21.34 13.48
N VAL A 641 -9.72 21.47 14.06
CA VAL A 641 -9.51 22.19 15.32
C VAL A 641 -9.05 23.62 15.07
N PRO A 642 -9.50 24.60 15.88
CA PRO A 642 -9.02 25.99 15.79
C PRO A 642 -7.49 26.09 15.78
N PHE A 643 -6.96 27.15 15.15
CA PHE A 643 -5.51 27.32 15.04
C PHE A 643 -4.82 27.40 16.42
N ASP A 644 -5.49 27.99 17.39
CA ASP A 644 -4.98 28.23 18.76
C ASP A 644 -5.56 27.24 19.80
N TYR A 645 -6.15 26.12 19.35
CA TYR A 645 -6.78 25.12 20.23
C TYR A 645 -5.79 24.48 21.24
N PRO A 646 -6.17 24.28 22.51
CA PRO A 646 -7.41 24.69 23.18
C PRO A 646 -7.25 26.09 23.77
N ALA A 647 -7.84 27.11 23.13
CA ALA A 647 -7.76 28.52 23.56
C ALA A 647 -8.87 28.88 24.54
#